data_AF-A0A973R413-F1
#
_entry.id   AF-A0A973R413-F1
#
_cell.length_a   1.000
_cell.length_b   1.000
_cell.length_c   1.000
_cell.angle_alpha   90.00
_cell.angle_beta   90.00
_cell.angle_gamma   90.00
#
_symmetry.space_group_name_H-M   'P 1'
#
loop_
_entity.id
_entity.type
_entity.pdbx_description
1 polymer ?
#
loop_
_entity_poly.entity_id
_entity_poly.type
_entity_poly.pdbx_seq_one_letter_code
_entity_poly.pdbx_strand_id
1 'polypeptide(L)'
;MYQPGIPVGEGFETLFDVQAPPQVSGPPLDPAQRRVVEHAGGPLLVLAGPGTGKTHTLVEAVIAKTDPDRAALRPDQVLVLTFSRKAATELRDRIGRRLSNSGVAPLATTFHSFCYALVRRFQDPELFTEPIRLLSGPEQDVFVRDLVAGSLDVGIGGGALGERIQWPQDLRAALGTRGFAEELRTVLARARELGLDPTELARAARRAERGDWYAASAFFEEYLDVLDVQGVLDYGELVHRAVLLAGQEDVRRELRHDFRAVFVDEYQDTDPAQVRLLQALAGDGADLVVFGDPDQSIYQFRGADVRGILDFPEAFRCMDGSPAQTAVLRTSRRCGPALLKASRELTRRMPVPLLPVEKVREHRDLEARGPEVDGEPVPGSVQVFTFPTPSTELDNIVDLVRRAHLEDGVPWDEIAVLVRSATRSIPALRRGLIAAGVPVDTSGDELPLAAEPAVAVLLQALRVADSEQALTPEVARSLMSGPLGGMDAFELRKLARALRAEERAANQNAVAPDPREVTEGTVNGVRPSEVLLREALAEPARLIAMDEDVARPAYQLGMLLVRTRQILRGGGSVEQALWELWSSTRWPERLERTAQRGGNAGRAADRDLDAVCVLFDYAARAEDRATGRGVRNFIADLEAQELAGDSMAAQSSRGGAVRLMSAHKSKGLQWRFVIVAGVQDGLWPDLRMRGSLLQADLIGRHGLRSPEDIPTAATLLAEERRLFYVAVTRARERLVVCAVDSALIGDDAAAESPSRFVYELGVDVQPLPGLRKRALAIPALVADLRRALTDPKSSDQLRQAAAERLAQLADAQAGDGRPLVPSAHPDKWWGLLADTDSQQPVRDPEKPLLLSASQVAAIDECSLRWFLDHEAAAHEQKTVALGFGNVVHVLADEVAKGDTPARLDVLMERLDRVWDRLSFEAEWQSPQQKAEARAALERFLAWHVTDRGRLLHSSEQEFDVRIDVEDFQLRIRGSFDRVETDEAGLVYVVDFKTGKNVPTKNEAQEHPQLAVYQLAVREGAVKGVSNESGGAELVFLREGDAAGLPKTADQSPAPEGPGDTPIEKKLAKMAARVLDENFAAYGEKQCGTCVFRKCCPKQPEGKQLL
;
A
#
# COMPACT_ATOMS: atom_id res chain seq x y z
N MET A 1 33.31 47.06 -17.35
CA MET A 1 34.01 47.61 -18.53
C MET A 1 33.05 47.50 -19.69
N TYR A 2 32.71 48.64 -20.31
CA TYR A 2 31.78 48.79 -21.43
C TYR A 2 32.14 47.90 -22.63
N GLN A 3 31.11 47.35 -23.31
CA GLN A 3 30.98 47.46 -24.76
C GLN A 3 29.50 47.35 -25.19
N PRO A 4 28.88 48.44 -25.69
CA PRO A 4 27.59 48.43 -26.36
C PRO A 4 27.78 48.52 -27.89
N GLY A 5 26.88 47.89 -28.65
CA GLY A 5 26.69 48.20 -30.07
C GLY A 5 26.54 47.00 -30.99
N ILE A 6 25.31 46.51 -31.13
CA ILE A 6 24.85 45.90 -32.39
C ILE A 6 23.58 46.67 -32.79
N PRO A 7 23.50 47.23 -33.99
CA PRO A 7 22.36 48.03 -34.43
C PRO A 7 21.19 47.10 -34.79
N VAL A 8 20.04 47.30 -34.14
CA VAL A 8 18.79 46.63 -34.48
C VAL A 8 18.24 47.33 -35.72
N GLY A 9 18.23 46.62 -36.84
CA GLY A 9 17.59 47.06 -38.08
C GLY A 9 16.06 47.10 -37.94
N GLU A 10 15.47 48.12 -38.55
CA GLU A 10 14.04 48.30 -38.76
C GLU A 10 13.41 47.03 -39.38
N GLY A 11 12.50 46.39 -38.64
CA GLY A 11 11.82 45.17 -39.14
C GLY A 11 11.09 44.29 -38.12
N PHE A 12 10.87 44.74 -36.87
CA PHE A 12 10.25 43.94 -35.80
C PHE A 12 8.98 44.55 -35.20
N GLU A 13 8.25 45.41 -35.92
CA GLU A 13 7.06 46.10 -35.39
C GLU A 13 5.71 45.39 -35.60
N THR A 14 5.64 44.13 -36.05
CA THR A 14 4.31 43.49 -36.29
C THR A 14 4.16 42.03 -35.82
N LEU A 15 4.80 41.62 -34.71
CA LEU A 15 4.61 40.26 -34.16
C LEU A 15 4.13 40.17 -32.70
N PHE A 16 3.85 41.29 -32.05
CA PHE A 16 3.17 41.32 -30.75
C PHE A 16 2.08 42.38 -30.71
N ASP A 17 1.13 42.29 -31.65
CA ASP A 17 -0.19 42.86 -31.39
C ASP A 17 -0.91 41.89 -30.43
N VAL A 18 -0.54 41.97 -29.14
CA VAL A 18 -1.29 41.31 -28.07
C VAL A 18 -2.62 42.05 -27.98
N GLN A 19 -3.56 41.66 -28.84
CA GLN A 19 -4.95 42.06 -28.72
C GLN A 19 -5.35 41.80 -27.26
N ALA A 20 -5.77 42.86 -26.56
CA ALA A 20 -6.35 42.72 -25.24
C ALA A 20 -7.44 41.63 -25.34
N PRO A 21 -7.39 40.59 -24.49
CA PRO A 21 -8.36 39.50 -24.58
C PRO A 21 -9.77 40.10 -24.53
N PRO A 22 -10.69 39.66 -25.41
CA PRO A 22 -12.02 40.24 -25.51
C PRO A 22 -12.69 40.23 -24.13
N GLN A 23 -13.32 41.35 -23.75
CA GLN A 23 -14.13 41.40 -22.54
C GLN A 23 -15.25 40.36 -22.65
N VAL A 24 -15.12 39.28 -21.88
CA VAL A 24 -16.16 38.26 -21.80
C VAL A 24 -17.23 38.74 -20.82
N SER A 25 -18.37 39.21 -21.34
CA SER A 25 -19.56 39.45 -20.53
C SER A 25 -19.98 38.13 -19.89
N GLY A 26 -20.00 38.08 -18.56
CA GLY A 26 -20.46 36.91 -17.82
C GLY A 26 -21.94 36.63 -18.03
N PRO A 27 -22.44 35.45 -17.60
CA PRO A 27 -23.86 35.14 -17.66
C PRO A 27 -24.69 36.21 -16.90
N PRO A 28 -25.92 36.49 -17.36
CA PRO A 28 -26.75 37.53 -16.75
C PRO A 28 -27.03 37.23 -15.28
N LEU A 29 -26.97 38.27 -14.46
CA LEU A 29 -27.25 38.19 -13.02
C LEU A 29 -28.74 38.01 -12.77
N ASP A 30 -29.09 37.00 -11.98
CA ASP A 30 -30.44 36.82 -11.47
C ASP A 30 -30.77 37.89 -10.39
N PRO A 31 -32.05 38.05 -9.98
CA PRO A 31 -32.43 39.06 -8.99
C PRO A 31 -31.74 38.91 -7.62
N ALA A 32 -31.34 37.69 -7.23
CA ALA A 32 -30.63 37.47 -5.97
C ALA A 32 -29.17 37.91 -6.08
N GLN A 33 -28.49 37.54 -7.17
CA GLN A 33 -27.12 37.98 -7.46
C GLN A 33 -27.03 39.49 -7.62
N ARG A 34 -28.00 40.10 -8.33
CA ARG A 34 -28.04 41.55 -8.54
C ARG A 34 -28.13 42.33 -7.22
N ARG A 35 -28.94 41.86 -6.26
CA ARG A 35 -29.02 42.47 -4.91
C ARG A 35 -27.68 42.47 -4.17
N VAL A 36 -26.85 41.44 -4.36
CA VAL A 36 -25.50 41.39 -3.78
C VAL A 36 -24.57 42.36 -4.48
N VAL A 37 -24.60 42.41 -5.82
CA VAL A 37 -23.74 43.29 -6.64
C VAL A 37 -24.09 44.78 -6.45
N GLU A 38 -25.35 45.10 -6.22
CA GLU A 38 -25.86 46.46 -6.01
C GLU A 38 -25.83 46.91 -4.53
N HIS A 39 -25.27 46.09 -3.64
CA HIS A 39 -25.17 46.43 -2.22
C HIS A 39 -24.33 47.70 -2.01
N ALA A 40 -24.97 48.75 -1.48
CA ALA A 40 -24.39 50.09 -1.42
C ALA A 40 -23.12 50.14 -0.54
N GLY A 41 -23.07 49.39 0.56
CA GLY A 41 -21.92 49.29 1.44
C GLY A 41 -22.26 48.75 2.83
N GLY A 42 -21.25 48.57 3.66
CA GLY A 42 -21.37 47.95 4.98
C GLY A 42 -21.38 46.42 4.94
N PRO A 43 -21.37 45.76 6.11
CA PRO A 43 -21.18 44.31 6.19
C PRO A 43 -22.37 43.52 5.62
N LEU A 44 -22.07 42.53 4.78
CA LEU A 44 -23.03 41.67 4.09
C LEU A 44 -22.60 40.20 4.16
N LEU A 45 -23.47 39.36 4.72
CA LEU A 45 -23.36 37.90 4.63
C LEU A 45 -24.14 37.40 3.41
N VAL A 46 -23.47 36.70 2.51
CA VAL A 46 -24.08 36.03 1.36
C VAL A 46 -24.08 34.53 1.58
N LEU A 47 -25.26 33.98 1.89
CA LEU A 47 -25.48 32.54 1.96
C LEU A 47 -25.59 31.99 0.54
N ALA A 48 -24.64 31.14 0.16
CA ALA A 48 -24.50 30.65 -1.20
C ALA A 48 -24.26 29.14 -1.22
N GLY A 49 -25.34 28.37 -1.43
CA GLY A 49 -25.26 26.92 -1.55
C GLY A 49 -24.49 26.42 -2.79
N PRO A 50 -24.21 25.11 -2.89
CA PRO A 50 -23.47 24.54 -4.01
C PRO A 50 -24.15 24.82 -5.35
N GLY A 51 -23.37 25.31 -6.32
CA GLY A 51 -23.86 25.58 -7.67
C GLY A 51 -24.60 26.91 -7.83
N THR A 52 -24.74 27.73 -6.79
CA THR A 52 -25.49 28.99 -6.85
C THR A 52 -24.79 30.13 -7.61
N GLY A 53 -23.56 29.91 -8.08
CA GLY A 53 -22.77 30.92 -8.76
C GLY A 53 -22.01 31.86 -7.83
N LYS A 54 -21.72 31.43 -6.58
CA LYS A 54 -20.95 32.18 -5.57
C LYS A 54 -19.75 32.96 -6.14
N THR A 55 -18.82 32.26 -6.79
CA THR A 55 -17.61 32.84 -7.38
C THR A 55 -17.93 33.86 -8.47
N HIS A 56 -18.96 33.60 -9.29
CA HIS A 56 -19.41 34.56 -10.31
C HIS A 56 -19.95 35.83 -9.65
N THR A 57 -20.86 35.70 -8.67
CA THR A 57 -21.41 36.83 -7.93
C THR A 57 -20.33 37.65 -7.21
N LEU A 58 -19.34 36.99 -6.61
CA LEU A 58 -18.21 37.66 -5.94
C LEU A 58 -17.41 38.49 -6.94
N VAL A 59 -17.04 37.91 -8.09
CA VAL A 59 -16.30 38.63 -9.14
C VAL A 59 -17.11 39.85 -9.58
N GLU A 60 -18.39 39.70 -9.89
CA GLU A 60 -19.24 40.82 -10.35
C GLU A 60 -19.43 41.90 -9.28
N ALA A 61 -19.51 41.52 -8.01
CA ALA A 61 -19.56 42.48 -6.90
C ALA A 61 -18.25 43.26 -6.75
N VAL A 62 -17.09 42.60 -6.93
CA VAL A 62 -15.77 43.27 -6.98
C VAL A 62 -15.72 44.26 -8.14
N ILE A 63 -16.14 43.86 -9.34
CA ILE A 63 -16.16 44.74 -10.51
C ILE A 63 -17.05 45.95 -10.26
N ALA A 64 -18.24 45.76 -9.67
CA ALA A 64 -19.17 46.85 -9.39
C ALA A 64 -18.61 47.87 -8.38
N LYS A 65 -17.73 47.47 -7.46
CA LYS A 65 -17.06 48.39 -6.52
C LYS A 65 -15.96 49.23 -7.17
N THR A 66 -15.36 48.71 -8.25
CA THR A 66 -14.35 49.43 -9.05
C THR A 66 -14.92 50.22 -10.22
N ASP A 67 -16.23 50.08 -10.47
CA ASP A 67 -16.91 50.79 -11.55
C ASP A 67 -16.99 52.30 -11.23
N PRO A 68 -16.42 53.17 -12.09
CA PRO A 68 -16.45 54.63 -11.90
C PRO A 68 -17.87 55.20 -11.82
N ASP A 69 -18.85 54.57 -12.46
CA ASP A 69 -20.23 55.04 -12.50
C ASP A 69 -21.03 54.63 -11.25
N ARG A 70 -20.47 53.78 -10.37
CA ARG A 70 -21.14 53.25 -9.17
C ARG A 70 -20.49 53.65 -7.86
N ALA A 71 -19.24 53.24 -7.64
CA ALA A 71 -18.59 53.29 -6.34
C ALA A 71 -17.15 53.86 -6.37
N ALA A 72 -16.54 53.93 -7.57
CA ALA A 72 -15.27 54.58 -7.86
C ALA A 72 -14.10 54.22 -6.91
N LEU A 73 -14.04 53.00 -6.37
CA LEU A 73 -12.83 52.53 -5.68
C LEU A 73 -11.75 52.21 -6.70
N ARG A 74 -10.49 52.53 -6.37
CA ARG A 74 -9.38 52.05 -7.18
C ARG A 74 -9.21 50.53 -6.98
N PRO A 75 -8.76 49.78 -8.00
CA PRO A 75 -8.57 48.33 -7.88
C PRO A 75 -7.67 47.91 -6.71
N ASP A 76 -6.61 48.67 -6.40
CA ASP A 76 -5.71 48.44 -5.25
C ASP A 76 -6.40 48.59 -3.89
N GLN A 77 -7.58 49.23 -3.85
CA GLN A 77 -8.36 49.41 -2.62
C GLN A 77 -9.35 48.29 -2.31
N VAL A 78 -9.35 47.23 -3.13
CA VAL A 78 -10.21 46.06 -2.95
C VAL A 78 -9.35 44.84 -2.60
N LEU A 79 -9.66 44.22 -1.46
CA LEU A 79 -9.01 43.00 -0.97
C LEU A 79 -9.95 41.81 -1.14
N VAL A 80 -9.47 40.73 -1.75
CA VAL A 80 -10.21 39.46 -1.88
C VAL A 80 -9.43 38.35 -1.18
N LEU A 81 -10.03 37.78 -0.13
CA LEU A 81 -9.46 36.70 0.67
C LEU A 81 -10.19 35.37 0.40
N THR A 82 -9.42 34.29 0.31
CA THR A 82 -9.94 32.92 0.17
C THR A 82 -9.06 31.93 0.93
N PHE A 83 -9.48 30.67 1.02
CA PHE A 83 -8.80 29.66 1.82
C PHE A 83 -7.68 28.93 1.07
N SER A 84 -7.78 28.76 -0.25
CA SER A 84 -6.82 27.97 -1.03
C SER A 84 -6.06 28.80 -2.07
N ARG A 85 -4.79 28.46 -2.32
CA ARG A 85 -3.97 29.10 -3.36
C ARG A 85 -4.56 28.96 -4.76
N LYS A 86 -5.17 27.80 -5.04
CA LYS A 86 -5.88 27.53 -6.30
C LYS A 86 -7.06 28.49 -6.49
N ALA A 87 -7.92 28.63 -5.47
CA ALA A 87 -9.04 29.56 -5.51
C ALA A 87 -8.56 31.02 -5.63
N ALA A 88 -7.48 31.41 -4.95
CA ALA A 88 -6.90 32.74 -5.07
C ALA A 88 -6.41 33.04 -6.50
N THR A 89 -5.74 32.07 -7.12
CA THR A 89 -5.25 32.21 -8.51
C THR A 89 -6.42 32.28 -9.49
N GLU A 90 -7.42 31.40 -9.34
CA GLU A 90 -8.62 31.42 -10.18
C GLU A 90 -9.41 32.74 -10.05
N LEU A 91 -9.60 33.25 -8.83
CA LEU A 91 -10.25 34.53 -8.59
C LEU A 91 -9.46 35.68 -9.21
N ARG A 92 -8.13 35.69 -9.05
CA ARG A 92 -7.25 36.71 -9.66
C ARG A 92 -7.39 36.72 -11.18
N ASP A 93 -7.35 35.55 -11.82
CA ASP A 93 -7.46 35.42 -13.26
C ASP A 93 -8.85 35.88 -13.76
N ARG A 94 -9.92 35.50 -13.06
CA ARG A 94 -11.30 35.89 -13.41
C ARG A 94 -11.52 37.40 -13.26
N ILE A 95 -11.04 38.00 -12.17
CA ILE A 95 -11.13 39.44 -11.93
C ILE A 95 -10.28 40.19 -12.97
N GLY A 96 -9.05 39.75 -13.21
CA GLY A 96 -8.13 40.36 -14.17
C GLY A 96 -8.69 40.39 -15.59
N ARG A 97 -9.31 39.28 -16.05
CA ARG A 97 -9.97 39.22 -17.36
C ARG A 97 -11.15 40.19 -17.51
N ARG A 98 -11.77 40.61 -16.40
CA ARG A 98 -12.92 41.53 -16.40
C ARG A 98 -12.51 43.01 -16.29
N LEU A 99 -11.35 43.31 -15.70
CA LEU A 99 -10.83 44.67 -15.48
C LEU A 99 -9.86 45.16 -16.57
N SER A 100 -9.92 44.61 -17.79
CA SER A 100 -8.90 44.62 -18.86
C SER A 100 -8.24 45.96 -19.27
N ASN A 101 -8.56 47.10 -18.66
CA ASN A 101 -8.04 48.44 -18.98
C ASN A 101 -7.29 49.17 -17.84
N SER A 102 -7.12 48.60 -16.63
CA SER A 102 -6.69 49.38 -15.46
C SER A 102 -5.20 49.31 -15.07
N GLY A 103 -4.38 48.40 -15.62
CA GLY A 103 -2.96 48.21 -15.26
C GLY A 103 -2.68 47.74 -13.81
N VAL A 104 -3.64 47.93 -12.91
CA VAL A 104 -3.64 47.56 -11.50
C VAL A 104 -4.86 46.67 -11.24
N ALA A 105 -4.66 45.51 -10.62
CA ALA A 105 -5.72 44.55 -10.28
C ALA A 105 -5.93 44.47 -8.76
N PRO A 106 -7.14 44.12 -8.29
CA PRO A 106 -7.39 43.86 -6.87
C PRO A 106 -6.50 42.76 -6.30
N LEU A 107 -6.14 42.91 -5.03
CA LEU A 107 -5.33 41.91 -4.32
C LEU A 107 -6.20 40.70 -3.99
N ALA A 108 -6.16 39.67 -4.84
CA ALA A 108 -6.76 38.37 -4.57
C ALA A 108 -5.70 37.39 -4.03
N THR A 109 -5.86 36.96 -2.78
CA THR A 109 -4.86 36.13 -2.08
C THR A 109 -5.49 35.26 -0.99
N THR A 110 -4.68 34.43 -0.30
CA THR A 110 -5.14 33.66 0.86
C THR A 110 -4.94 34.44 2.17
N PHE A 111 -5.67 34.09 3.23
CA PHE A 111 -5.47 34.67 4.58
C PHE A 111 -4.01 34.62 5.01
N HIS A 112 -3.39 33.43 4.96
CA HIS A 112 -1.99 33.25 5.34
C HIS A 112 -1.02 34.10 4.49
N SER A 113 -1.24 34.18 3.18
CA SER A 113 -0.38 34.99 2.30
C SER A 113 -0.53 36.49 2.57
N PHE A 114 -1.74 36.94 2.91
CA PHE A 114 -1.99 38.31 3.35
C PHE A 114 -1.32 38.61 4.70
N CYS A 115 -1.47 37.73 5.69
CA CYS A 115 -0.80 37.88 6.99
C CYS A 115 0.73 37.95 6.84
N TYR A 116 1.31 37.11 5.97
CA TYR A 116 2.74 37.16 5.66
C TYR A 116 3.17 38.50 5.08
N ALA A 117 2.44 38.99 4.07
CA ALA A 117 2.71 40.30 3.47
C ALA A 117 2.57 41.44 4.50
N LEU A 118 1.58 41.36 5.39
CA LEU A 118 1.33 42.34 6.43
C LEU A 118 2.47 42.39 7.45
N VAL A 119 2.83 41.24 8.04
CA VAL A 119 3.91 41.16 9.02
C VAL A 119 5.22 41.66 8.40
N ARG A 120 5.52 41.26 7.17
CA ARG A 120 6.72 41.71 6.45
C ARG A 120 6.74 43.21 6.17
N ARG A 121 5.59 43.83 5.88
CA ARG A 121 5.48 45.29 5.61
C ARG A 121 5.80 46.13 6.85
N PHE A 122 5.37 45.68 8.03
CA PHE A 122 5.51 46.42 9.29
C PHE A 122 6.64 45.90 10.18
N GLN A 123 7.48 44.99 9.67
CA GLN A 123 8.67 44.51 10.36
C GLN A 123 9.75 45.60 10.31
N ASP A 124 10.42 45.84 11.43
CA ASP A 124 11.50 46.82 11.53
C ASP A 124 12.70 46.39 10.67
N PRO A 125 13.04 47.13 9.60
CA PRO A 125 14.17 46.79 8.73
C PRO A 125 15.53 46.85 9.43
N GLU A 126 15.65 47.59 10.54
CA GLU A 126 16.89 47.72 11.31
C GLU A 126 17.13 46.50 12.22
N LEU A 127 16.06 45.81 12.63
CA LEU A 127 16.13 44.63 13.49
C LEU A 127 16.15 43.32 12.68
N PHE A 128 15.65 43.32 11.44
CA PHE A 128 15.53 42.12 10.62
C PHE A 128 15.92 42.36 9.15
N THR A 129 17.13 41.95 8.78
CA THR A 129 17.64 42.04 7.40
C THR A 129 17.15 40.91 6.49
N GLU A 130 16.77 39.76 7.05
CA GLU A 130 16.30 38.59 6.29
C GLU A 130 14.77 38.44 6.36
N PRO A 131 14.12 37.96 5.28
CA PRO A 131 12.68 37.71 5.29
C PRO A 131 12.32 36.60 6.27
N ILE A 132 11.21 36.78 6.98
CA ILE A 132 10.67 35.76 7.90
C ILE A 132 10.48 34.44 7.17
N ARG A 133 10.99 33.36 7.77
CA ARG A 133 10.81 31.99 7.30
C ARG A 133 9.64 31.33 8.01
N LEU A 134 8.81 30.59 7.26
CA LEU A 134 7.70 29.81 7.81
C LEU A 134 8.12 28.34 8.02
N LEU A 135 7.80 27.78 9.18
CA LEU A 135 7.95 26.36 9.48
C LEU A 135 6.82 25.56 8.83
N SER A 136 7.18 24.47 8.14
CA SER A 136 6.23 23.42 7.76
C SER A 136 5.84 22.56 8.98
N GLY A 137 4.74 21.81 8.87
CA GLY A 137 4.28 20.93 9.95
C GLY A 137 5.34 19.95 10.47
N PRO A 138 6.02 19.19 9.59
CA PRO A 138 7.11 18.30 10.02
C PRO A 138 8.30 19.03 10.65
N GLU A 139 8.68 20.21 10.13
CA GLU A 139 9.74 21.02 10.75
C GLU A 139 9.35 21.48 12.15
N GLN A 140 8.09 21.87 12.34
CA GLN A 140 7.55 22.23 13.64
C GLN A 140 7.57 21.01 14.59
N ASP A 141 7.24 19.81 14.11
CA ASP A 141 7.28 18.58 14.93
C ASP A 141 8.70 18.27 15.43
N VAL A 142 9.71 18.37 14.55
CA VAL A 142 11.12 18.20 14.94
C VAL A 142 11.52 19.27 15.97
N PHE A 143 11.17 20.53 15.70
CA PHE A 143 11.49 21.64 16.60
C PHE A 143 10.87 21.45 17.99
N VAL A 144 9.59 21.05 18.06
CA VAL A 144 8.91 20.73 19.32
C VAL A 144 9.61 19.58 20.05
N ARG A 145 10.00 18.52 19.34
CA ARG A 145 10.72 17.37 19.94
C ARG A 145 12.07 17.76 20.50
N ASP A 146 12.85 18.55 19.78
CA ASP A 146 14.17 19.01 20.23
C ASP A 146 14.04 19.88 21.49
N LEU A 147 13.04 20.77 21.53
CA LEU A 147 12.77 21.61 22.69
C LEU A 147 12.29 20.79 23.90
N VAL A 148 11.42 19.79 23.68
CA VAL A 148 11.00 18.86 24.74
C VAL A 148 12.19 18.04 25.25
N ALA A 149 13.06 17.54 24.38
CA ALA A 149 14.26 16.82 24.77
C ALA A 149 15.22 17.70 25.59
N GLY A 150 15.42 18.95 25.17
CA GLY A 150 16.21 19.93 25.93
C GLY A 150 15.63 20.25 27.31
N SER A 151 14.31 20.15 27.48
CA SER A 151 13.65 20.31 28.80
C SER A 151 13.87 19.11 29.74
N LEU A 152 14.29 17.95 29.23
CA LEU A 152 14.53 16.72 29.99
C LEU A 152 15.97 16.57 30.49
N ASP A 153 16.94 17.26 29.90
CA ASP A 153 18.37 17.20 30.27
C ASP A 153 18.65 17.94 31.59
N VAL A 154 18.18 17.35 32.69
CA VAL A 154 18.43 17.80 34.06
C VAL A 154 19.56 16.95 34.64
N GLY A 155 20.80 17.22 34.23
CA GLY A 155 21.95 16.52 34.79
C GLY A 155 23.25 16.72 34.02
N ILE A 156 23.94 17.83 34.31
CA ILE A 156 25.38 18.17 34.18
C ILE A 156 25.47 19.61 33.64
N GLY A 157 25.37 20.59 34.54
CA GLY A 157 25.41 22.03 34.22
C GLY A 157 24.06 22.56 33.77
N GLY A 158 23.23 22.99 34.73
CA GLY A 158 21.85 23.42 34.50
C GLY A 158 21.72 24.44 33.36
N GLY A 159 21.05 24.02 32.28
CA GLY A 159 20.37 24.96 31.40
C GLY A 159 19.13 25.49 32.12
N ALA A 160 18.88 26.79 32.04
CA ALA A 160 17.77 27.49 32.71
C ALA A 160 16.35 26.96 32.35
N LEU A 161 16.26 26.05 31.38
CA LEU A 161 15.06 25.47 30.78
C LEU A 161 14.39 24.39 31.63
N GLY A 162 15.16 23.44 32.17
CA GLY A 162 14.64 22.30 32.96
C GLY A 162 14.04 22.70 34.31
N GLU A 163 14.37 23.89 34.82
CA GLU A 163 13.81 24.43 36.07
C GLU A 163 12.47 25.15 35.85
N ARG A 164 12.16 25.61 34.63
CA ARG A 164 10.98 26.44 34.32
C ARG A 164 9.74 25.62 33.94
N ILE A 165 9.90 24.50 33.24
CA ILE A 165 8.78 23.70 32.74
C ILE A 165 8.60 22.45 33.61
N GLN A 166 7.59 22.46 34.48
CA GLN A 166 7.27 21.34 35.36
C GLN A 166 6.17 20.47 34.75
N TRP A 167 6.56 19.46 33.97
CA TRP A 167 5.62 18.46 33.45
C TRP A 167 5.06 17.56 34.57
N PRO A 168 3.75 17.27 34.58
CA PRO A 168 3.14 16.28 35.47
C PRO A 168 3.86 14.92 35.43
N GLN A 169 3.94 14.24 36.59
CA GLN A 169 4.68 12.99 36.72
C GLN A 169 4.19 11.91 35.74
N ASP A 170 2.88 11.84 35.52
CA ASP A 170 2.25 10.84 34.65
C ASP A 170 2.58 11.03 33.16
N LEU A 171 3.04 12.23 32.76
CA LEU A 171 3.40 12.53 31.37
C LEU A 171 4.88 12.24 31.06
N ARG A 172 5.74 12.05 32.07
CA ARG A 172 7.20 11.93 31.86
C ARG A 172 7.60 10.82 30.89
N ALA A 173 6.93 9.68 30.95
CA ALA A 173 7.19 8.56 30.03
C ALA A 173 6.83 8.88 28.57
N ALA A 174 5.89 9.82 28.35
CA ALA A 174 5.44 10.21 27.02
C ALA A 174 6.31 11.30 26.38
N LEU A 175 7.05 12.11 27.16
CA LEU A 175 7.78 13.29 26.68
C LEU A 175 8.77 12.99 25.53
N GLY A 176 9.44 11.83 25.57
CA GLY A 176 10.37 11.40 24.51
C GLY A 176 9.69 10.80 23.27
N THR A 177 8.37 10.63 23.27
CA THR A 177 7.63 9.98 22.19
C THR A 177 7.22 10.99 21.11
N ARG A 178 7.13 10.50 19.87
CA ARG A 178 6.62 11.31 18.75
C ARG A 178 5.17 11.75 18.97
N GLY A 179 4.31 10.86 19.48
CA GLY A 179 2.90 11.15 19.71
C GLY A 179 2.68 12.31 20.69
N PHE A 180 3.51 12.42 21.74
CA PHE A 180 3.42 13.54 22.67
C PHE A 180 3.74 14.89 22.01
N ALA A 181 4.76 14.95 21.15
CA ALA A 181 5.10 16.17 20.43
C ALA A 181 3.98 16.61 19.47
N GLU A 182 3.35 15.66 18.77
CA GLU A 182 2.17 15.92 17.92
C GLU A 182 0.99 16.47 18.73
N GLU A 183 0.76 15.93 19.93
CA GLU A 183 -0.27 16.44 20.83
C GLU A 183 0.04 17.84 21.34
N LEU A 184 1.28 18.13 21.71
CA LEU A 184 1.70 19.44 22.16
C LEU A 184 1.56 20.49 21.04
N ARG A 185 1.98 20.15 19.82
CA ARG A 185 1.74 21.00 18.63
C ARG A 185 0.25 21.28 18.43
N THR A 186 -0.61 20.28 18.65
CA THR A 186 -2.06 20.45 18.56
C THR A 186 -2.58 21.45 19.61
N VAL A 187 -2.04 21.42 20.83
CA VAL A 187 -2.35 22.42 21.87
C VAL A 187 -1.92 23.82 21.43
N LEU A 188 -0.69 23.97 20.92
CA LEU A 188 -0.16 25.28 20.47
C LEU A 188 -0.97 25.85 19.31
N ALA A 189 -1.24 25.02 18.29
CA ALA A 189 -2.06 25.38 17.15
C ALA A 189 -3.47 25.81 17.62
N ARG A 190 -4.10 25.02 18.49
CA ARG A 190 -5.43 25.35 19.02
C ARG A 190 -5.44 26.65 19.81
N ALA A 191 -4.42 26.90 20.63
CA ALA A 191 -4.28 28.15 21.36
C ALA A 191 -4.21 29.33 20.40
N ARG A 192 -3.39 29.26 19.33
CA ARG A 192 -3.27 30.33 18.33
C ARG A 192 -4.52 30.52 17.46
N GLU A 193 -5.19 29.45 17.04
CA GLU A 193 -6.49 29.53 16.36
C GLU A 193 -7.51 30.32 17.18
N LEU A 194 -7.51 30.09 18.51
CA LEU A 194 -8.37 30.81 19.45
C LEU A 194 -7.87 32.21 19.78
N GLY A 195 -6.62 32.52 19.47
CA GLY A 195 -5.97 33.80 19.78
C GLY A 195 -5.32 33.92 21.13
N LEU A 196 -5.15 32.81 21.84
CA LEU A 196 -4.61 32.81 23.18
C LEU A 196 -3.09 33.03 23.14
N ASP A 197 -2.61 33.89 24.03
CA ASP A 197 -1.19 33.97 24.39
C ASP A 197 -0.83 32.93 25.49
N PRO A 198 0.47 32.69 25.75
CA PRO A 198 0.90 31.77 26.81
C PRO A 198 0.30 32.11 28.18
N THR A 199 0.14 33.40 28.51
CA THR A 199 -0.40 33.84 29.79
C THR A 199 -1.90 33.55 29.92
N GLU A 200 -2.66 33.68 28.84
CA GLU A 200 -4.06 33.37 28.73
C GLU A 200 -4.30 31.86 28.81
N LEU A 201 -3.45 31.06 28.14
CA LEU A 201 -3.46 29.61 28.28
C LEU A 201 -3.12 29.18 29.72
N ALA A 202 -2.16 29.84 30.38
CA ALA A 202 -1.85 29.58 31.80
C ALA A 202 -3.03 29.95 32.72
N ARG A 203 -3.73 31.06 32.47
CA ARG A 203 -4.96 31.44 33.19
C ARG A 203 -6.09 30.45 32.94
N ALA A 204 -6.25 29.97 31.71
CA ALA A 204 -7.18 28.91 31.35
C ALA A 204 -6.88 27.61 32.11
N ALA A 205 -5.62 27.17 32.08
CA ALA A 205 -5.14 25.96 32.76
C ALA A 205 -5.40 25.99 34.27
N ARG A 206 -5.12 27.12 34.94
CA ARG A 206 -5.40 27.29 36.37
C ARG A 206 -6.89 27.22 36.71
N ARG A 207 -7.75 27.87 35.91
CA ARG A 207 -9.21 27.79 36.09
C ARG A 207 -9.76 26.40 35.84
N ALA A 208 -9.11 25.65 34.96
CA ALA A 208 -9.46 24.29 34.59
C ALA A 208 -8.87 23.22 35.53
N GLU A 209 -8.00 23.62 36.46
CA GLU A 209 -7.21 22.71 37.31
C GLU A 209 -6.39 21.68 36.49
N ARG A 210 -5.91 22.10 35.31
CA ARG A 210 -5.16 21.28 34.35
C ARG A 210 -3.66 21.57 34.42
N GLY A 211 -2.93 20.76 35.21
CA GLY A 211 -1.47 20.91 35.39
C GLY A 211 -0.66 20.65 34.10
N ASP A 212 -1.18 19.80 33.23
CA ASP A 212 -0.64 19.53 31.89
C ASP A 212 -0.76 20.74 30.96
N TRP A 213 -1.91 21.44 30.94
CA TRP A 213 -2.05 22.69 30.18
C TRP A 213 -1.19 23.82 30.74
N TYR A 214 -0.97 23.84 32.05
CA TYR A 214 -0.07 24.80 32.68
C TYR A 214 1.37 24.58 32.21
N ALA A 215 1.85 23.33 32.22
CA ALA A 215 3.16 22.98 31.66
C ALA A 215 3.25 23.31 30.17
N ALA A 216 2.21 23.00 29.39
CA ALA A 216 2.14 23.34 27.97
C ALA A 216 2.19 24.86 27.72
N SER A 217 1.63 25.68 28.61
CA SER A 217 1.72 27.15 28.50
C SER A 217 3.12 27.69 28.75
N ALA A 218 3.87 27.10 29.70
CA ALA A 218 5.27 27.45 29.92
C ALA A 218 6.15 26.99 28.75
N PHE A 219 5.89 25.80 28.21
CA PHE A 219 6.53 25.34 26.96
C PHE A 219 6.22 26.27 25.78
N PHE A 220 4.98 26.74 25.69
CA PHE A 220 4.55 27.63 24.61
C PHE A 220 5.30 28.96 24.63
N GLU A 221 5.51 29.55 25.80
CA GLU A 221 6.30 30.76 25.97
C GLU A 221 7.73 30.56 25.45
N GLU A 222 8.41 29.49 25.89
CA GLU A 222 9.75 29.17 25.43
C GLU A 222 9.81 28.89 23.93
N TYR A 223 8.83 28.14 23.40
CA TYR A 223 8.73 27.86 21.97
C TYR A 223 8.70 29.15 21.15
N LEU A 224 7.94 30.15 21.58
CA LEU A 224 7.88 31.45 20.91
C LEU A 224 9.20 32.22 21.02
N ASP A 225 9.86 32.21 22.18
CA ASP A 225 11.17 32.85 22.37
C ASP A 225 12.22 32.26 21.42
N VAL A 226 12.26 30.92 21.29
CA VAL A 226 13.21 30.26 20.37
C VAL A 226 12.86 30.55 18.91
N LEU A 227 11.57 30.58 18.54
CA LEU A 227 11.15 30.99 17.20
C LEU A 227 11.64 32.40 16.85
N ASP A 228 11.50 33.35 17.79
CA ASP A 228 11.94 34.74 17.60
C ASP A 228 13.46 34.86 17.45
N VAL A 229 14.23 34.18 18.31
CA VAL A 229 15.71 34.16 18.23
C VAL A 229 16.18 33.61 16.88
N GLN A 230 15.47 32.64 16.32
CA GLN A 230 15.81 32.02 15.04
C GLN A 230 15.18 32.71 13.82
N GLY A 231 14.35 33.74 14.02
CA GLY A 231 13.69 34.47 12.92
C GLY A 231 12.70 33.61 12.11
N VAL A 232 12.12 32.58 12.72
CA VAL A 232 11.15 31.67 12.09
C VAL A 232 9.77 31.81 12.73
N LEU A 233 8.71 31.55 11.97
CA LEU A 233 7.32 31.50 12.49
C LEU A 233 6.60 30.24 12.00
N ASP A 234 5.62 29.77 12.75
CA ASP A 234 4.62 28.84 12.23
C ASP A 234 3.38 29.57 11.68
N TYR A 235 2.48 28.85 11.02
CA TYR A 235 1.27 29.43 10.42
C TYR A 235 0.30 30.04 11.42
N GLY A 236 0.15 29.42 12.61
CA GLY A 236 -0.76 29.91 13.64
C GLY A 236 -0.22 31.21 14.24
N GLU A 237 1.08 31.25 14.52
CA GLU A 237 1.78 32.43 15.00
C GLU A 237 1.74 33.57 13.98
N LEU A 238 1.92 33.27 12.69
CA LEU A 238 1.84 34.27 11.63
C LEU A 238 0.50 35.02 11.64
N VAL A 239 -0.61 34.28 11.74
CA VAL A 239 -1.95 34.89 11.81
C VAL A 239 -2.11 35.69 13.10
N HIS A 240 -1.62 35.18 14.22
CA HIS A 240 -1.68 35.88 15.50
C HIS A 240 -0.93 37.22 15.47
N ARG A 241 0.31 37.26 14.96
CA ARG A 241 1.08 38.50 14.82
C ARG A 241 0.40 39.50 13.88
N ALA A 242 -0.12 39.02 12.76
CA ALA A 242 -0.89 39.86 11.83
C ALA A 242 -2.12 40.49 12.50
N VAL A 243 -2.84 39.75 13.35
CA VAL A 243 -3.98 40.28 14.12
C VAL A 243 -3.52 41.34 15.12
N LEU A 244 -2.42 41.11 15.85
CA LEU A 244 -1.89 42.10 16.81
C LEU A 244 -1.47 43.39 16.10
N LEU A 245 -0.74 43.28 14.98
CA LEU A 245 -0.36 44.42 14.15
C LEU A 245 -1.57 45.17 13.61
N ALA A 246 -2.54 44.47 13.00
CA ALA A 246 -3.76 45.08 12.49
C ALA A 246 -4.63 45.70 13.60
N GLY A 247 -4.42 45.31 14.87
CA GLY A 247 -5.08 45.88 16.04
C GLY A 247 -4.49 47.22 16.50
N GLN A 248 -3.24 47.53 16.15
CA GLN A 248 -2.59 48.80 16.47
C GLN A 248 -3.28 49.96 15.74
N GLU A 249 -3.49 51.10 16.41
CA GLU A 249 -4.36 52.18 15.91
C GLU A 249 -3.87 52.78 14.59
N ASP A 250 -2.56 53.03 14.49
CA ASP A 250 -1.86 53.53 13.31
C ASP A 250 -1.92 52.56 12.13
N VAL A 251 -1.52 51.30 12.35
CA VAL A 251 -1.57 50.25 11.33
C VAL A 251 -3.01 50.01 10.87
N ARG A 252 -3.97 49.95 11.80
CA ARG A 252 -5.39 49.77 11.48
C ARG A 252 -5.94 50.89 10.60
N ARG A 253 -5.60 52.14 10.90
CA ARG A 253 -5.99 53.30 10.07
C ARG A 253 -5.42 53.21 8.67
N GLU A 254 -4.15 52.83 8.54
CA GLU A 254 -3.49 52.63 7.26
C GLU A 254 -4.14 51.50 6.46
N LEU A 255 -4.38 50.33 7.08
CA LEU A 255 -5.04 49.21 6.41
C LEU A 255 -6.47 49.53 5.98
N ARG A 256 -7.23 50.27 6.78
CA ARG A 256 -8.58 50.73 6.43
C ARG A 256 -8.57 51.83 5.38
N HIS A 257 -7.46 52.55 5.21
CA HIS A 257 -7.28 53.51 4.12
C HIS A 257 -6.94 52.79 2.82
N ASP A 258 -6.00 51.85 2.88
CA ASP A 258 -5.53 51.02 1.77
C ASP A 258 -6.67 50.15 1.27
N PHE A 259 -7.37 49.42 2.13
CA PHE A 259 -8.46 48.51 1.77
C PHE A 259 -9.82 49.06 2.19
N ARG A 260 -10.58 49.58 1.22
CA ARG A 260 -11.89 50.20 1.42
C ARG A 260 -13.05 49.22 1.26
N ALA A 261 -12.83 48.11 0.57
CA ALA A 261 -13.76 47.00 0.46
C ALA A 261 -13.03 45.65 0.59
N VAL A 262 -13.55 44.79 1.45
CA VAL A 262 -12.99 43.45 1.71
C VAL A 262 -14.03 42.39 1.30
N PHE A 263 -13.59 41.44 0.49
CA PHE A 263 -14.40 40.30 0.06
C PHE A 263 -13.78 39.02 0.60
N VAL A 264 -14.61 38.13 1.15
CA VAL A 264 -14.14 36.82 1.65
C VAL A 264 -14.95 35.71 0.99
N ASP A 265 -14.24 34.76 0.37
CA ASP A 265 -14.82 33.52 -0.14
C ASP A 265 -14.57 32.35 0.82
N GLU A 266 -15.52 31.40 0.89
CA GLU A 266 -15.50 30.24 1.79
C GLU A 266 -15.44 30.63 3.28
N TYR A 267 -16.19 31.66 3.67
CA TYR A 267 -16.14 32.22 5.04
C TYR A 267 -16.47 31.20 6.15
N GLN A 268 -17.21 30.13 5.85
CA GLN A 268 -17.46 29.06 6.82
C GLN A 268 -16.20 28.28 7.24
N ASP A 269 -15.10 28.41 6.50
CA ASP A 269 -13.83 27.74 6.79
C ASP A 269 -12.85 28.61 7.62
N THR A 270 -13.29 29.79 8.08
CA THR A 270 -12.42 30.67 8.89
C THR A 270 -12.29 30.21 10.33
N ASP A 271 -11.11 30.39 10.92
CA ASP A 271 -10.87 30.24 12.35
C ASP A 271 -11.13 31.56 13.13
N PRO A 272 -11.25 31.54 14.46
CA PRO A 272 -11.47 32.74 15.27
C PRO A 272 -10.41 33.84 15.13
N ALA A 273 -9.15 33.49 14.85
CA ALA A 273 -8.08 34.47 14.64
C ALA A 273 -8.24 35.21 13.31
N GLN A 274 -8.59 34.50 12.24
CA GLN A 274 -8.93 35.10 10.95
C GLN A 274 -10.14 36.03 11.06
N VAL A 275 -11.16 35.66 11.86
CA VAL A 275 -12.30 36.55 12.13
C VAL A 275 -11.85 37.83 12.87
N ARG A 276 -10.94 37.74 13.85
CA ARG A 276 -10.38 38.94 14.50
C ARG A 276 -9.58 39.82 13.55
N LEU A 277 -8.86 39.23 12.60
CA LEU A 277 -8.18 40.01 11.55
C LEU A 277 -9.19 40.80 10.72
N LEU A 278 -10.31 40.17 10.33
CA LEU A 278 -11.38 40.85 9.61
C LEU A 278 -12.04 41.94 10.46
N GLN A 279 -12.18 41.75 11.78
CA GLN A 279 -12.67 42.80 12.68
C GLN A 279 -11.72 44.01 12.73
N ALA A 280 -10.40 43.77 12.73
CA ALA A 280 -9.43 44.86 12.59
C ALA A 280 -9.58 45.59 11.25
N LEU A 281 -9.72 44.86 10.14
CA LEU A 281 -9.83 45.43 8.79
C LEU A 281 -11.17 46.14 8.53
N ALA A 282 -12.31 45.60 9.00
CA ALA A 282 -13.64 46.07 8.60
C ALA A 282 -14.73 45.96 9.70
N GLY A 283 -14.35 45.84 10.97
CA GLY A 283 -15.28 45.65 12.09
C GLY A 283 -16.03 46.89 12.57
N ASP A 284 -15.78 48.07 12.00
CA ASP A 284 -16.48 49.32 12.33
C ASP A 284 -17.71 49.60 11.45
N GLY A 285 -18.13 48.64 10.63
CA GLY A 285 -19.22 48.83 9.66
C GLY A 285 -18.74 49.22 8.27
N ALA A 286 -17.43 49.07 7.99
CA ALA A 286 -16.85 49.18 6.66
C ALA A 286 -17.40 48.11 5.69
N ASP A 287 -17.07 48.25 4.41
CA ASP A 287 -17.60 47.39 3.35
C ASP A 287 -16.93 46.00 3.39
N LEU A 288 -17.64 45.03 3.97
CA LEU A 288 -17.20 43.64 4.12
C LEU A 288 -18.26 42.70 3.54
N VAL A 289 -17.96 42.03 2.43
CA VAL A 289 -18.87 41.06 1.82
C VAL A 289 -18.29 39.66 1.96
N VAL A 290 -18.96 38.81 2.75
CA VAL A 290 -18.52 37.43 2.96
C VAL A 290 -19.47 36.46 2.28
N PHE A 291 -18.91 35.47 1.59
CA PHE A 291 -19.66 34.41 0.93
C PHE A 291 -19.38 33.07 1.62
N GLY A 292 -20.43 32.33 1.95
CA GLY A 292 -20.27 31.02 2.58
C GLY A 292 -21.51 30.14 2.54
N ASP A 293 -21.29 28.85 2.84
CA ASP A 293 -22.34 27.86 3.03
C ASP A 293 -22.13 27.16 4.40
N PRO A 294 -22.98 27.44 5.41
CA PRO A 294 -22.86 26.78 6.72
C PRO A 294 -23.05 25.25 6.66
N ASP A 295 -23.67 24.74 5.58
CA ASP A 295 -23.83 23.30 5.34
C ASP A 295 -22.54 22.65 4.77
N GLN A 296 -21.50 23.43 4.43
CA GLN A 296 -20.19 22.96 3.92
C GLN A 296 -18.99 23.32 4.82
N SER A 297 -19.24 23.57 6.10
CA SER A 297 -18.17 23.70 7.11
C SER A 297 -17.61 22.32 7.46
N ILE A 298 -16.48 21.94 6.83
CA ILE A 298 -15.88 20.60 6.96
C ILE A 298 -14.42 20.60 7.46
N TYR A 299 -13.85 21.77 7.76
CA TYR A 299 -12.42 21.92 8.14
C TYR A 299 -12.21 22.23 9.63
N GLN A 300 -13.10 21.77 10.51
CA GLN A 300 -12.96 21.99 11.96
C GLN A 300 -11.68 21.36 12.53
N PHE A 301 -11.23 20.24 11.96
CA PHE A 301 -9.94 19.62 12.28
C PHE A 301 -8.72 20.47 11.88
N ARG A 302 -8.93 21.56 11.11
CA ARG A 302 -7.92 22.58 10.76
C ARG A 302 -8.21 23.93 11.43
N GLY A 303 -9.03 23.93 12.49
CA GLY A 303 -9.32 25.12 13.27
C GLY A 303 -10.53 25.94 12.84
N ALA A 304 -11.15 25.62 11.70
CA ALA A 304 -12.35 26.32 11.25
C ALA A 304 -13.48 26.22 12.28
N ASP A 305 -14.18 27.32 12.52
CA ASP A 305 -15.29 27.37 13.45
C ASP A 305 -16.56 27.85 12.74
N VAL A 306 -17.54 26.94 12.62
CA VAL A 306 -18.83 27.26 11.99
C VAL A 306 -19.52 28.42 12.70
N ARG A 307 -19.27 28.67 14.00
CA ARG A 307 -19.82 29.85 14.68
C ARG A 307 -19.43 31.15 14.01
N GLY A 308 -18.26 31.22 13.35
CA GLY A 308 -17.84 32.41 12.61
C GLY A 308 -18.86 32.91 11.59
N ILE A 309 -19.47 32.00 10.80
CA ILE A 309 -20.51 32.34 9.83
C ILE A 309 -21.88 32.54 10.49
N LEU A 310 -22.17 31.85 11.58
CA LEU A 310 -23.46 31.97 12.29
C LEU A 310 -23.56 33.30 13.06
N ASP A 311 -22.46 33.74 13.66
CA ASP A 311 -22.38 34.96 14.47
C ASP A 311 -22.09 36.21 13.63
N PHE A 312 -21.79 36.06 12.33
CA PHE A 312 -21.38 37.18 11.47
C PHE A 312 -22.31 38.41 11.54
N PRO A 313 -23.65 38.28 11.48
CA PRO A 313 -24.53 39.44 11.56
C PRO A 313 -24.37 40.26 12.84
N GLU A 314 -24.04 39.61 13.94
CA GLU A 314 -23.87 40.24 15.25
C GLU A 314 -22.42 40.71 15.48
N ALA A 315 -21.45 39.99 14.91
CA ALA A 315 -20.03 40.28 15.04
C ALA A 315 -19.56 41.45 14.16
N PHE A 316 -20.22 41.68 13.01
CA PHE A 316 -19.91 42.77 12.07
C PHE A 316 -21.14 43.66 11.91
N ARG A 317 -21.38 44.54 12.88
CA ARG A 317 -22.52 45.47 12.85
C ARG A 317 -22.28 46.61 11.86
N CYS A 318 -23.37 47.13 11.31
CA CYS A 318 -23.36 48.34 10.50
C CYS A 318 -22.94 49.56 11.34
N MET A 319 -22.57 50.66 10.68
CA MET A 319 -22.20 51.93 11.34
C MET A 319 -23.27 52.48 12.30
N ASP A 320 -24.54 52.17 12.06
CA ASP A 320 -25.68 52.56 12.90
C ASP A 320 -25.94 51.59 14.08
N GLY A 321 -25.10 50.57 14.23
CA GLY A 321 -25.21 49.53 15.25
C GLY A 321 -26.19 48.41 14.90
N SER A 322 -26.87 48.43 13.75
CA SER A 322 -27.74 47.33 13.32
C SER A 322 -26.92 46.08 12.91
N PRO A 323 -27.49 44.85 13.02
CA PRO A 323 -26.82 43.65 12.55
C PRO A 323 -26.52 43.68 11.04
N ALA A 324 -25.49 42.96 10.60
CA ALA A 324 -25.16 42.83 9.18
C ALA A 324 -26.34 42.27 8.38
N GLN A 325 -26.49 42.71 7.14
CA GLN A 325 -27.52 42.17 6.27
C GLN A 325 -27.16 40.75 5.82
N THR A 326 -28.19 39.92 5.59
CA THR A 326 -28.03 38.57 5.04
C THR A 326 -28.77 38.44 3.71
N ALA A 327 -28.01 38.22 2.64
CA ALA A 327 -28.51 37.88 1.31
C ALA A 327 -28.39 36.37 1.06
N VAL A 328 -29.26 35.84 0.20
CA VAL A 328 -29.29 34.42 -0.13
C VAL A 328 -29.32 34.23 -1.64
N LEU A 329 -28.41 33.42 -2.18
CA LEU A 329 -28.45 33.00 -3.58
C LEU A 329 -29.33 31.76 -3.70
N ARG A 330 -30.41 31.86 -4.49
CA ARG A 330 -31.48 30.86 -4.51
C ARG A 330 -31.43 29.88 -5.67
N THR A 331 -30.61 30.13 -6.68
CA THR A 331 -30.70 29.39 -7.94
C THR A 331 -29.46 28.52 -8.16
N SER A 332 -29.60 27.20 -8.04
CA SER A 332 -28.54 26.23 -8.35
C SER A 332 -28.43 26.01 -9.86
N ARG A 333 -27.26 26.29 -10.43
CA ARG A 333 -26.93 26.09 -11.84
C ARG A 333 -26.12 24.82 -12.09
N ARG A 334 -25.85 24.04 -11.04
CA ARG A 334 -24.99 22.85 -11.11
C ARG A 334 -25.77 21.59 -11.49
N CYS A 335 -26.92 21.38 -10.86
CA CYS A 335 -27.63 20.11 -10.90
C CYS A 335 -29.14 20.31 -11.01
N GLY A 336 -29.82 19.25 -11.44
CA GLY A 336 -31.26 19.18 -11.57
C GLY A 336 -32.03 18.96 -10.26
N PRO A 337 -33.37 19.02 -10.32
CA PRO A 337 -34.24 18.88 -9.16
C PRO A 337 -34.08 17.57 -8.37
N ALA A 338 -33.76 16.42 -9.00
CA ALA A 338 -33.65 15.15 -8.28
C ALA A 338 -32.42 15.09 -7.37
N LEU A 339 -31.26 15.51 -7.90
CA LEU A 339 -30.02 15.63 -7.14
C LEU A 339 -30.15 16.67 -6.02
N LEU A 340 -30.79 17.79 -6.34
CA LEU A 340 -31.01 18.85 -5.36
C LEU A 340 -31.87 18.35 -4.20
N LYS A 341 -33.01 17.70 -4.48
CA LYS A 341 -33.89 17.10 -3.49
C LYS A 341 -33.14 16.16 -2.54
N ALA A 342 -32.34 15.23 -3.07
CA ALA A 342 -31.57 14.30 -2.25
C ALA A 342 -30.57 15.01 -1.33
N SER A 343 -29.86 16.02 -1.87
CA SER A 343 -28.96 16.83 -1.04
C SER A 343 -29.70 17.60 0.07
N ARG A 344 -30.95 18.04 -0.18
CA ARG A 344 -31.75 18.77 0.81
C ARG A 344 -32.26 17.87 1.94
N GLU A 345 -32.59 16.61 1.66
CA GLU A 345 -32.99 15.64 2.70
C GLU A 345 -31.89 15.45 3.76
N LEU A 346 -30.61 15.50 3.34
CA LEU A 346 -29.47 15.51 4.26
C LEU A 346 -29.45 16.78 5.13
N THR A 347 -29.65 17.96 4.52
CA THR A 347 -29.59 19.25 5.23
C THR A 347 -30.66 19.41 6.32
N ARG A 348 -31.79 18.72 6.21
CA ARG A 348 -32.85 18.74 7.26
C ARG A 348 -32.34 18.27 8.62
N ARG A 349 -31.30 17.42 8.65
CA ARG A 349 -30.69 16.86 9.86
C ARG A 349 -29.40 17.59 10.26
N MET A 350 -29.11 18.73 9.64
CA MET A 350 -27.97 19.59 9.95
C MET A 350 -28.47 20.87 10.61
N PRO A 351 -28.31 21.05 11.93
CA PRO A 351 -28.73 22.29 12.59
C PRO A 351 -27.79 23.45 12.20
N VAL A 352 -28.40 24.59 11.89
CA VAL A 352 -27.73 25.87 11.61
C VAL A 352 -28.38 26.92 12.52
N PRO A 353 -28.02 26.94 13.81
CA PRO A 353 -28.62 27.86 14.78
C PRO A 353 -28.16 29.29 14.52
N LEU A 354 -28.81 30.27 15.16
CA LEU A 354 -28.44 31.70 15.19
C LEU A 354 -28.67 32.51 13.89
N LEU A 355 -28.70 31.87 12.72
CA LEU A 355 -29.13 32.56 11.49
C LEU A 355 -30.66 32.72 11.43
N PRO A 356 -31.18 33.78 10.79
CA PRO A 356 -32.63 33.96 10.64
C PRO A 356 -33.28 32.76 9.95
N VAL A 357 -34.32 32.17 10.57
CA VAL A 357 -34.98 30.94 10.10
C VAL A 357 -35.46 31.08 8.65
N GLU A 358 -35.98 32.24 8.28
CA GLU A 358 -36.41 32.54 6.91
C GLU A 358 -35.24 32.48 5.91
N LYS A 359 -34.06 33.00 6.28
CA LYS A 359 -32.86 32.98 5.45
C LYS A 359 -32.27 31.59 5.32
N VAL A 360 -32.28 30.80 6.39
CA VAL A 360 -31.86 29.39 6.35
C VAL A 360 -32.81 28.58 5.44
N ARG A 361 -34.11 28.85 5.50
CA ARG A 361 -35.09 28.22 4.61
C ARG A 361 -34.86 28.62 3.16
N GLU A 362 -34.68 29.92 2.87
CA GLU A 362 -34.32 30.41 1.52
C GLU A 362 -33.04 29.76 0.98
N HIS A 363 -32.02 29.58 1.82
CA HIS A 363 -30.73 28.98 1.46
C HIS A 363 -30.86 27.49 1.13
N ARG A 364 -31.77 26.80 1.79
CA ARG A 364 -32.03 25.37 1.60
C ARG A 364 -33.14 25.07 0.59
N ASP A 365 -33.94 26.05 0.19
CA ASP A 365 -35.00 25.91 -0.81
C ASP A 365 -34.52 26.46 -2.17
N LEU A 366 -33.47 25.84 -2.68
CA LEU A 366 -32.84 26.24 -3.94
C LEU A 366 -33.71 25.85 -5.15
N GLU A 367 -33.76 26.72 -6.14
CA GLU A 367 -34.35 26.47 -7.45
C GLU A 367 -33.33 25.79 -8.36
N ALA A 368 -33.71 24.67 -8.97
CA ALA A 368 -32.85 23.96 -9.91
C ALA A 368 -32.94 24.61 -11.31
N ARG A 369 -31.83 25.17 -11.77
CA ARG A 369 -31.56 25.69 -13.13
C ARG A 369 -30.28 25.07 -13.68
N GLY A 370 -30.09 23.77 -13.39
CA GLY A 370 -28.95 22.98 -13.87
C GLY A 370 -28.92 22.86 -15.39
N PRO A 371 -28.19 21.89 -15.97
CA PRO A 371 -28.24 21.64 -17.41
C PRO A 371 -29.69 21.58 -17.91
N GLU A 372 -30.03 22.38 -18.92
CA GLU A 372 -31.38 22.46 -19.50
C GLU A 372 -31.42 21.75 -20.86
N VAL A 373 -32.52 21.06 -21.15
CA VAL A 373 -32.87 20.54 -22.48
C VAL A 373 -34.23 21.13 -22.83
N ASP A 374 -34.33 21.78 -23.98
CA ASP A 374 -35.54 22.49 -24.44
C ASP A 374 -36.10 23.53 -23.44
N GLY A 375 -35.21 24.14 -22.63
CA GLY A 375 -35.55 25.15 -21.62
C GLY A 375 -36.03 24.58 -20.28
N GLU A 376 -36.03 23.26 -20.11
CA GLU A 376 -36.38 22.57 -18.87
C GLU A 376 -35.14 21.95 -18.21
N PRO A 377 -34.95 22.10 -16.88
CA PRO A 377 -33.82 21.50 -16.18
C PRO A 377 -33.85 19.96 -16.24
N VAL A 378 -32.75 19.35 -16.69
CA VAL A 378 -32.56 17.89 -16.64
C VAL A 378 -32.61 17.45 -15.18
N PRO A 379 -33.53 16.56 -14.76
CA PRO A 379 -33.71 16.19 -13.36
C PRO A 379 -32.46 15.65 -12.67
N GLY A 380 -31.62 14.94 -13.43
CA GLY A 380 -30.56 14.09 -12.90
C GLY A 380 -31.10 12.83 -12.24
N SER A 381 -30.20 11.99 -11.70
CA SER A 381 -30.57 10.75 -11.03
C SER A 381 -29.73 10.49 -9.79
N VAL A 382 -30.36 9.91 -8.77
CA VAL A 382 -29.71 9.47 -7.53
C VAL A 382 -30.06 8.00 -7.33
N GLN A 383 -29.03 7.18 -7.21
CA GLN A 383 -29.18 5.74 -6.98
C GLN A 383 -28.34 5.33 -5.78
N VAL A 384 -28.86 4.36 -5.04
CA VAL A 384 -28.19 3.80 -3.88
C VAL A 384 -28.16 2.28 -4.05
N PHE A 385 -26.97 1.70 -3.99
CA PHE A 385 -26.77 0.26 -4.11
C PHE A 385 -26.09 -0.33 -2.87
N THR A 386 -26.61 -1.46 -2.39
CA THR A 386 -25.93 -2.30 -1.39
C THR A 386 -25.45 -3.60 -2.01
N PHE A 387 -24.28 -4.07 -1.58
CA PHE A 387 -23.62 -5.26 -2.13
C PHE A 387 -23.26 -6.26 -1.03
N PRO A 388 -23.25 -7.57 -1.30
CA PRO A 388 -22.99 -8.56 -0.25
C PRO A 388 -21.55 -8.57 0.27
N THR A 389 -20.58 -8.11 -0.54
CA THR A 389 -19.15 -8.10 -0.16
C THR A 389 -18.44 -6.88 -0.74
N PRO A 390 -17.28 -6.47 -0.17
CA PRO A 390 -16.45 -5.40 -0.73
C PRO A 390 -15.95 -5.70 -2.16
N SER A 391 -15.70 -6.97 -2.48
CA SER A 391 -15.33 -7.38 -3.83
C SER A 391 -16.48 -7.16 -4.82
N THR A 392 -17.72 -7.49 -4.43
CA THR A 392 -18.91 -7.26 -5.26
C THR A 392 -19.19 -5.77 -5.45
N GLU A 393 -18.96 -4.95 -4.42
CA GLU A 393 -19.03 -3.48 -4.54
C GLU A 393 -18.02 -2.98 -5.57
N LEU A 394 -16.75 -3.38 -5.45
CA LEU A 394 -15.67 -3.00 -6.37
C LEU A 394 -16.02 -3.33 -7.83
N ASP A 395 -16.44 -4.57 -8.09
CA ASP A 395 -16.75 -5.01 -9.45
C ASP A 395 -17.94 -4.26 -10.05
N ASN A 396 -18.95 -3.90 -9.24
CA ASN A 396 -20.08 -3.10 -9.70
C ASN A 396 -19.72 -1.62 -9.90
N ILE A 397 -18.84 -1.04 -9.08
CA ILE A 397 -18.31 0.31 -9.32
C ILE A 397 -17.57 0.35 -10.67
N VAL A 398 -16.75 -0.66 -10.95
CA VAL A 398 -16.05 -0.80 -12.24
C VAL A 398 -17.05 -0.88 -13.40
N ASP A 399 -18.11 -1.70 -13.28
CA ASP A 399 -19.15 -1.81 -14.30
C ASP A 399 -19.89 -0.48 -14.51
N LEU A 400 -20.27 0.22 -13.44
CA LEU A 400 -20.93 1.52 -13.50
C LEU A 400 -20.07 2.56 -14.23
N VAL A 401 -18.78 2.64 -13.92
CA VAL A 401 -17.83 3.56 -14.57
C VAL A 401 -17.70 3.23 -16.07
N ARG A 402 -17.57 1.94 -16.41
CA ARG A 402 -17.45 1.50 -17.81
C ARG A 402 -18.72 1.78 -18.62
N ARG A 403 -19.90 1.52 -18.05
CA ARG A 403 -21.19 1.81 -18.70
C ARG A 403 -21.40 3.30 -18.92
N ALA A 404 -21.10 4.12 -17.92
CA ALA A 404 -21.19 5.57 -18.05
C ALA A 404 -20.35 6.10 -19.22
N HIS A 405 -19.15 5.54 -19.43
CA HIS A 405 -18.31 5.96 -20.55
C HIS A 405 -18.76 5.37 -21.90
N LEU A 406 -19.00 4.06 -21.95
CA LEU A 406 -19.22 3.34 -23.21
C LEU A 406 -20.66 3.39 -23.72
N GLU A 407 -21.65 3.40 -22.82
CA GLU A 407 -23.07 3.40 -23.15
C GLU A 407 -23.63 4.83 -23.08
N ASP A 408 -23.33 5.57 -22.00
CA ASP A 408 -23.88 6.92 -21.77
C ASP A 408 -23.01 8.04 -22.37
N GLY A 409 -21.83 7.71 -22.92
CA GLY A 409 -20.92 8.66 -23.58
C GLY A 409 -20.29 9.70 -22.65
N VAL A 410 -20.22 9.44 -21.34
CA VAL A 410 -19.60 10.34 -20.36
C VAL A 410 -18.07 10.28 -20.49
N PRO A 411 -17.38 11.40 -20.77
CA PRO A 411 -15.91 11.44 -20.79
C PRO A 411 -15.31 10.99 -19.45
N TRP A 412 -14.15 10.34 -19.47
CA TRP A 412 -13.53 9.82 -18.25
C TRP A 412 -13.28 10.90 -17.18
N ASP A 413 -12.86 12.08 -17.60
CA ASP A 413 -12.60 13.24 -16.74
C ASP A 413 -13.86 13.92 -16.18
N GLU A 414 -15.04 13.52 -16.67
CA GLU A 414 -16.36 13.89 -16.14
C GLU A 414 -16.95 12.80 -15.21
N ILE A 415 -16.13 11.82 -14.81
CA ILE A 415 -16.46 10.77 -13.83
C ILE A 415 -15.54 10.89 -12.60
N ALA A 416 -16.12 10.84 -11.41
CA ALA A 416 -15.36 10.77 -10.16
C ALA A 416 -15.87 9.67 -9.21
N VAL A 417 -14.93 9.03 -8.52
CA VAL A 417 -15.18 8.09 -7.42
C VAL A 417 -14.63 8.72 -6.14
N LEU A 418 -15.54 9.03 -5.21
CA LEU A 418 -15.25 9.70 -3.94
C LEU A 418 -15.32 8.70 -2.79
N VAL A 419 -14.32 8.71 -1.94
CA VAL A 419 -14.24 7.87 -0.73
C VAL A 419 -14.05 8.72 0.53
N ARG A 420 -14.34 8.15 1.71
CA ARG A 420 -14.06 8.83 3.00
C ARG A 420 -12.57 8.95 3.29
N SER A 421 -11.83 7.85 3.09
CA SER A 421 -10.40 7.72 3.40
C SER A 421 -9.62 7.26 2.17
N ALA A 422 -8.68 8.09 1.72
CA ALA A 422 -7.85 7.79 0.57
C ALA A 422 -6.98 6.54 0.82
N THR A 423 -6.27 6.50 1.95
CA THR A 423 -5.32 5.42 2.30
C THR A 423 -5.99 4.06 2.40
N ARG A 424 -7.23 3.98 2.89
CA ARG A 424 -7.95 2.70 3.07
C ARG A 424 -8.61 2.19 1.78
N SER A 425 -9.21 3.06 0.97
CA SER A 425 -10.13 2.63 -0.10
C SER A 425 -9.56 2.77 -1.51
N ILE A 426 -8.71 3.78 -1.77
CA ILE A 426 -8.20 4.09 -3.11
C ILE A 426 -7.35 2.95 -3.70
N PRO A 427 -6.45 2.28 -2.96
CA PRO A 427 -5.61 1.22 -3.54
C PRO A 427 -6.40 0.08 -4.19
N ALA A 428 -7.49 -0.37 -3.56
CA ALA A 428 -8.34 -1.45 -4.10
C ALA A 428 -9.13 -0.99 -5.33
N LEU A 429 -9.79 0.18 -5.24
CA LEU A 429 -10.54 0.78 -6.35
C LEU A 429 -9.67 1.03 -7.58
N ARG A 430 -8.47 1.59 -7.37
CA ARG A 430 -7.49 1.84 -8.43
C ARG A 430 -7.11 0.55 -9.14
N ARG A 431 -6.78 -0.51 -8.40
CA ARG A 431 -6.44 -1.81 -9.00
C ARG A 431 -7.58 -2.38 -9.84
N GLY A 432 -8.81 -2.37 -9.32
CA GLY A 432 -9.99 -2.89 -10.05
C GLY A 432 -10.29 -2.10 -11.33
N LEU A 433 -10.29 -0.77 -11.25
CA LEU A 433 -10.52 0.10 -12.41
C LEU A 433 -9.44 -0.06 -13.49
N ILE A 434 -8.16 -0.09 -13.10
CA ILE A 434 -7.04 -0.29 -14.04
C ILE A 434 -7.13 -1.68 -14.70
N ALA A 435 -7.45 -2.73 -13.94
CA ALA A 435 -7.62 -4.09 -14.47
C ALA A 435 -8.74 -4.17 -15.51
N ALA A 436 -9.79 -3.35 -15.39
CA ALA A 436 -10.88 -3.24 -16.35
C ALA A 436 -10.59 -2.27 -17.53
N GLY A 437 -9.37 -1.74 -17.62
CA GLY A 437 -8.97 -0.82 -18.69
C GLY A 437 -9.50 0.61 -18.52
N VAL A 438 -9.91 1.00 -17.31
CA VAL A 438 -10.33 2.37 -17.01
C VAL A 438 -9.09 3.23 -16.70
N PRO A 439 -8.88 4.36 -17.40
CA PRO A 439 -7.85 5.32 -17.01
C PRO A 439 -8.23 5.97 -15.68
N VAL A 440 -7.37 5.88 -14.67
CA VAL A 440 -7.59 6.48 -13.35
C VAL A 440 -6.52 7.52 -13.07
N ASP A 441 -6.95 8.66 -12.54
CA ASP A 441 -6.09 9.71 -11.99
C ASP A 441 -6.41 9.83 -10.50
N THR A 442 -5.48 9.33 -9.68
CA THR A 442 -5.39 9.62 -8.25
C THR A 442 -4.47 10.82 -8.13
N SER A 443 -4.95 11.94 -7.59
CA SER A 443 -4.10 13.13 -7.50
C SER A 443 -2.80 12.77 -6.77
N GLY A 444 -1.64 13.21 -7.28
CA GLY A 444 -0.32 12.90 -6.70
C GLY A 444 -0.17 13.33 -5.24
N ASP A 445 -1.12 14.14 -4.76
CA ASP A 445 -1.21 14.62 -3.38
C ASP A 445 -2.08 13.74 -2.45
N GLU A 446 -2.60 12.60 -2.93
CA GLU A 446 -3.47 11.70 -2.14
C GLU A 446 -2.71 10.70 -1.28
N LEU A 447 -1.52 10.29 -1.72
CA LEU A 447 -0.61 9.47 -0.94
C LEU A 447 0.50 10.38 -0.40
N PRO A 448 0.95 10.18 0.86
CA PRO A 448 2.20 10.76 1.32
C PRO A 448 3.32 10.50 0.32
N LEU A 449 4.20 11.47 0.07
CA LEU A 449 5.26 11.31 -0.93
C LEU A 449 6.13 10.07 -0.65
N ALA A 450 6.39 9.77 0.63
CA ALA A 450 7.13 8.57 1.04
C ALA A 450 6.40 7.25 0.72
N ALA A 451 5.07 7.27 0.55
CA ALA A 451 4.27 6.11 0.19
C ALA A 451 4.15 5.91 -1.33
N GLU A 452 4.62 6.85 -2.14
CA GLU A 452 4.65 6.67 -3.59
C GLU A 452 5.66 5.57 -3.97
N PRO A 453 5.28 4.56 -4.79
CA PRO A 453 6.13 3.39 -5.05
C PRO A 453 7.54 3.72 -5.56
N ALA A 454 7.67 4.70 -6.46
CA ALA A 454 8.97 5.11 -6.98
C ALA A 454 9.82 5.80 -5.90
N VAL A 455 9.21 6.68 -5.10
CA VAL A 455 9.90 7.37 -4.01
C VAL A 455 10.33 6.39 -2.92
N ALA A 456 9.46 5.47 -2.52
CA ALA A 456 9.74 4.47 -1.48
C ALA A 456 11.00 3.64 -1.79
N VAL A 457 11.22 3.27 -3.05
CA VAL A 457 12.43 2.55 -3.51
C VAL A 457 13.69 3.39 -3.29
N LEU A 458 13.65 4.68 -3.67
CA LEU A 458 14.77 5.60 -3.48
C LEU A 458 15.07 5.85 -2.00
N LEU A 459 14.05 6.06 -1.18
CA LEU A 459 14.21 6.25 0.27
C LEU A 459 14.77 5.00 0.95
N GLN A 460 14.33 3.80 0.53
CA GLN A 460 14.85 2.54 1.06
C GLN A 460 16.34 2.38 0.72
N ALA A 461 16.75 2.67 -0.52
CA ALA A 461 18.15 2.65 -0.91
C ALA A 461 18.98 3.72 -0.18
N LEU A 462 18.41 4.92 0.02
CA LEU A 462 19.05 6.01 0.76
C LEU A 462 19.28 5.65 2.24
N ARG A 463 18.32 4.96 2.90
CA ARG A 463 18.53 4.43 4.27
C ARG A 463 19.68 3.45 4.34
N VAL A 464 19.76 2.54 3.36
CA VAL A 464 20.84 1.53 3.29
C VAL A 464 22.21 2.19 3.07
N ALA A 465 22.24 3.27 2.28
CA ALA A 465 23.45 4.06 2.07
C ALA A 465 23.90 4.77 3.36
N ASP A 466 22.97 5.39 4.10
CA ASP A 466 23.23 6.06 5.39
C ASP A 466 23.64 5.08 6.51
N SER A 467 22.90 3.98 6.64
CA SER A 467 23.09 2.98 7.68
C SER A 467 23.06 1.58 7.10
N GLU A 468 24.19 0.88 7.17
CA GLU A 468 24.29 -0.52 6.71
C GLU A 468 23.38 -1.47 7.51
N GLN A 469 23.04 -1.13 8.75
CA GLN A 469 22.09 -1.88 9.57
C GLN A 469 20.68 -1.91 8.96
N ALA A 470 20.33 -0.94 8.10
CA ALA A 470 19.06 -0.93 7.40
C ALA A 470 18.97 -1.99 6.28
N LEU A 471 20.10 -2.61 5.89
CA LEU A 471 20.13 -3.67 4.88
C LEU A 471 19.83 -5.04 5.52
N THR A 472 18.55 -5.36 5.62
CA THR A 472 18.07 -6.70 5.99
C THR A 472 18.02 -7.63 4.78
N PRO A 473 17.93 -8.97 4.95
CA PRO A 473 17.77 -9.90 3.84
C PRO A 473 16.54 -9.61 2.95
N GLU A 474 15.43 -9.19 3.54
CA GLU A 474 14.21 -8.81 2.83
C GLU A 474 14.42 -7.54 2.00
N VAL A 475 15.09 -6.53 2.58
CA VAL A 475 15.44 -5.28 1.89
C VAL A 475 16.39 -5.54 0.74
N ALA A 476 17.40 -6.39 0.93
CA ALA A 476 18.35 -6.78 -0.12
C ALA A 476 17.61 -7.42 -1.30
N ARG A 477 16.72 -8.38 -1.04
CA ARG A 477 15.89 -9.02 -2.07
C ARG A 477 14.99 -8.01 -2.78
N SER A 478 14.34 -7.12 -2.03
CA SER A 478 13.49 -6.03 -2.55
C SER A 478 14.27 -5.11 -3.50
N LEU A 479 15.46 -4.64 -3.12
CA LEU A 479 16.29 -3.76 -3.95
C LEU A 479 16.82 -4.47 -5.21
N MET A 480 17.25 -5.73 -5.10
CA MET A 480 17.73 -6.52 -6.26
C MET A 480 16.62 -6.76 -7.29
N SER A 481 15.41 -7.11 -6.84
CA SER A 481 14.25 -7.37 -7.71
C SER A 481 13.48 -6.12 -8.11
N GLY A 482 13.70 -5.02 -7.40
CA GLY A 482 13.06 -3.74 -7.63
C GLY A 482 13.66 -2.97 -8.81
N PRO A 483 13.21 -1.73 -9.04
CA PRO A 483 13.62 -0.94 -10.20
C PRO A 483 15.13 -0.66 -10.29
N LEU A 484 15.82 -0.57 -9.15
CA LEU A 484 17.27 -0.30 -9.09
C LEU A 484 18.13 -1.51 -9.51
N GLY A 485 17.80 -2.72 -9.04
CA GLY A 485 18.54 -3.94 -9.36
C GLY A 485 18.04 -4.67 -10.62
N GLY A 486 16.73 -4.68 -10.86
CA GLY A 486 16.11 -5.24 -12.06
C GLY A 486 16.22 -6.75 -12.25
N MET A 487 16.58 -7.51 -11.20
CA MET A 487 16.76 -8.96 -11.28
C MET A 487 15.43 -9.71 -11.21
N ASP A 488 15.27 -10.76 -12.03
CA ASP A 488 14.13 -11.66 -11.92
C ASP A 488 14.33 -12.79 -10.89
N ALA A 489 13.29 -13.59 -10.67
CA ALA A 489 13.33 -14.69 -9.70
C ALA A 489 14.28 -15.85 -10.10
N PHE A 490 14.63 -15.98 -11.37
CA PHE A 490 15.59 -16.98 -11.86
C PHE A 490 17.02 -16.50 -11.64
N GLU A 491 17.34 -15.26 -12.00
CA GLU A 491 18.64 -14.62 -11.78
C GLU A 491 19.02 -14.60 -10.29
N LEU A 492 18.07 -14.22 -9.42
CA LEU A 492 18.26 -14.28 -7.96
C LEU A 492 18.61 -15.68 -7.45
N ARG A 493 17.94 -16.71 -7.99
CA ARG A 493 18.22 -18.12 -7.62
C ARG A 493 19.58 -18.57 -8.13
N LYS A 494 19.98 -18.15 -9.33
CA LYS A 494 21.29 -18.45 -9.91
C LYS A 494 22.41 -17.84 -9.05
N LEU A 495 22.25 -16.57 -8.65
CA LEU A 495 23.17 -15.88 -7.75
C LEU A 495 23.26 -16.54 -6.37
N ALA A 496 22.11 -16.85 -5.75
CA ALA A 496 22.07 -17.53 -4.46
C ALA A 496 22.78 -18.91 -4.48
N ARG A 497 22.67 -19.65 -5.58
CA ARG A 497 23.39 -20.92 -5.78
C ARG A 497 24.89 -20.72 -5.93
N ALA A 498 25.32 -19.69 -6.67
CA ALA A 498 26.73 -19.35 -6.84
C ALA A 498 27.37 -18.94 -5.51
N LEU A 499 26.73 -18.07 -4.74
CA LEU A 499 27.18 -17.66 -3.40
C LEU A 499 27.31 -18.85 -2.43
N ARG A 500 26.35 -19.79 -2.47
CA ARG A 500 26.45 -21.03 -1.69
C ARG A 500 27.57 -21.96 -2.17
N ALA A 501 27.95 -21.90 -3.44
CA ALA A 501 29.08 -22.69 -3.96
C ALA A 501 30.41 -22.10 -3.50
N GLU A 502 30.54 -20.76 -3.56
CA GLU A 502 31.69 -20.01 -3.03
C GLU A 502 31.89 -20.30 -1.54
N GLU A 503 30.86 -20.15 -0.71
CA GLU A 503 30.95 -20.40 0.74
C GLU A 503 31.34 -21.85 1.06
N ARG A 504 30.82 -22.82 0.30
CA ARG A 504 31.23 -24.23 0.45
C ARG A 504 32.70 -24.44 0.09
N ALA A 505 33.20 -23.80 -0.97
CA ALA A 505 34.60 -23.90 -1.36
C ALA A 505 35.53 -23.23 -0.32
N ALA A 506 35.11 -22.11 0.26
CA ALA A 506 35.84 -21.44 1.35
C ALA A 506 35.88 -22.30 2.62
N ASN A 507 34.76 -22.89 3.03
CA ASN A 507 34.67 -23.75 4.21
C ASN A 507 35.43 -25.08 4.06
N GLN A 508 35.62 -25.58 2.84
CA GLN A 508 36.47 -26.76 2.57
C GLN A 508 37.96 -26.50 2.86
N ASN A 509 38.39 -25.24 2.84
CA ASN A 509 39.78 -24.82 3.05
C ASN A 509 40.05 -24.21 4.44
N ALA A 510 39.04 -24.15 5.32
CA ALA A 510 39.15 -23.55 6.65
C ALA A 510 39.38 -24.59 7.76
N VAL A 511 40.25 -24.29 8.73
CA VAL A 511 40.34 -25.02 10.00
C VAL A 511 39.08 -24.72 10.81
N ALA A 512 38.54 -25.71 11.53
CA ALA A 512 37.30 -25.59 12.31
C ALA A 512 37.27 -24.29 13.14
N PRO A 513 36.20 -23.48 13.05
CA PRO A 513 36.12 -22.18 13.73
C PRO A 513 36.07 -22.36 15.26
N ASP A 514 36.61 -21.38 16.00
CA ASP A 514 36.51 -21.31 17.46
C ASP A 514 35.02 -21.14 17.86
N PRO A 515 34.46 -21.99 18.74
CA PRO A 515 33.07 -21.90 19.20
C PRO A 515 32.66 -20.54 19.82
N ARG A 516 33.61 -19.66 20.11
CA ARG A 516 33.37 -18.35 20.73
C ARG A 516 33.10 -17.20 19.75
N GLU A 517 33.25 -17.42 18.43
CA GLU A 517 33.04 -16.39 17.39
C GLU A 517 31.70 -16.52 16.64
N VAL A 518 30.76 -17.32 17.14
CA VAL A 518 29.45 -17.53 16.49
C VAL A 518 28.56 -16.30 16.70
N THR A 519 28.37 -15.49 15.65
CA THR A 519 27.34 -14.44 15.59
C THR A 519 25.94 -15.04 15.47
N GLU A 520 24.94 -14.36 16.05
CA GLU A 520 23.52 -14.73 16.00
C GLU A 520 23.05 -15.00 14.56
N GLY A 521 22.42 -16.16 14.34
CA GLY A 521 21.86 -16.56 13.03
C GLY A 521 22.72 -17.54 12.20
N THR A 522 23.90 -17.93 12.69
CA THR A 522 24.77 -18.89 12.01
C THR A 522 24.50 -20.32 12.50
N VAL A 523 24.12 -21.22 11.59
CA VAL A 523 23.91 -22.66 11.86
C VAL A 523 25.11 -23.41 11.25
N ASN A 524 26.10 -23.75 12.07
CA ASN A 524 27.34 -24.48 11.69
C ASN A 524 28.18 -23.91 10.52
N GLY A 525 28.30 -22.58 10.43
CA GLY A 525 29.21 -21.94 9.47
C GLY A 525 28.75 -21.93 8.01
N VAL A 526 27.51 -22.34 7.71
CA VAL A 526 26.88 -22.17 6.40
C VAL A 526 25.67 -21.25 6.55
N ARG A 527 25.66 -20.13 5.82
CA ARG A 527 24.64 -19.09 5.98
C ARG A 527 23.45 -19.33 5.04
N PRO A 528 22.22 -18.94 5.43
CA PRO A 528 21.07 -18.96 4.54
C PRO A 528 21.31 -18.12 3.27
N SER A 529 20.70 -18.51 2.14
CA SER A 529 20.88 -17.80 0.87
C SER A 529 20.49 -16.32 0.94
N GLU A 530 19.49 -15.98 1.75
CA GLU A 530 19.03 -14.60 1.90
C GLU A 530 20.08 -13.74 2.65
N VAL A 531 20.78 -14.33 3.62
CA VAL A 531 21.92 -13.70 4.30
C VAL A 531 23.09 -13.51 3.34
N LEU A 532 23.40 -14.54 2.54
CA LEU A 532 24.46 -14.45 1.53
C LEU A 532 24.17 -13.37 0.47
N LEU A 533 22.92 -13.23 0.04
CA LEU A 533 22.51 -12.17 -0.88
C LEU A 533 22.64 -10.77 -0.24
N ARG A 534 22.28 -10.62 1.03
CA ARG A 534 22.47 -9.38 1.80
C ARG A 534 23.94 -8.99 1.90
N GLU A 535 24.80 -9.94 2.28
CA GLU A 535 26.24 -9.72 2.36
C GLU A 535 26.85 -9.39 0.99
N ALA A 536 26.41 -10.06 -0.08
CA ALA A 536 26.88 -9.78 -1.43
C ALA A 536 26.62 -8.32 -1.87
N LEU A 537 25.52 -7.70 -1.39
CA LEU A 537 25.28 -6.27 -1.61
C LEU A 537 26.06 -5.37 -0.67
N ALA A 538 26.24 -5.76 0.59
CA ALA A 538 27.05 -5.02 1.54
C ALA A 538 28.53 -4.98 1.13
N GLU A 539 29.02 -6.08 0.53
CA GLU A 539 30.40 -6.31 0.14
C GLU A 539 30.50 -6.71 -1.34
N PRO A 540 30.23 -5.78 -2.28
CA PRO A 540 30.22 -6.07 -3.71
C PRO A 540 31.57 -6.59 -4.24
N ALA A 541 32.68 -6.36 -3.54
CA ALA A 541 33.99 -6.91 -3.92
C ALA A 541 33.99 -8.45 -4.01
N ARG A 542 33.16 -9.14 -3.21
CA ARG A 542 33.02 -10.62 -3.26
C ARG A 542 32.49 -11.11 -4.60
N LEU A 543 31.71 -10.28 -5.28
CA LEU A 543 31.08 -10.63 -6.55
C LEU A 543 32.04 -10.56 -7.74
N ILE A 544 33.23 -9.93 -7.60
CA ILE A 544 34.22 -9.79 -8.68
C ILE A 544 34.79 -11.15 -9.10
N ALA A 545 34.93 -12.07 -8.15
CA ALA A 545 35.48 -13.41 -8.40
C ALA A 545 34.44 -14.40 -8.95
N MET A 546 33.18 -13.97 -9.13
CA MET A 546 32.09 -14.79 -9.62
C MET A 546 31.88 -14.64 -11.13
N ASP A 547 31.12 -15.56 -11.71
CA ASP A 547 30.67 -15.46 -13.10
C ASP A 547 29.93 -14.12 -13.34
N GLU A 548 30.44 -13.34 -14.28
CA GLU A 548 29.97 -11.99 -14.58
C GLU A 548 28.48 -11.97 -14.94
N ASP A 549 27.99 -12.96 -15.69
CA ASP A 549 26.58 -13.03 -16.11
C ASP A 549 25.62 -13.28 -14.94
N VAL A 550 26.14 -13.81 -13.82
CA VAL A 550 25.35 -14.10 -12.61
C VAL A 550 25.42 -12.95 -11.61
N ALA A 551 26.61 -12.38 -11.46
CA ALA A 551 26.93 -11.45 -10.38
C ALA A 551 26.74 -9.98 -10.77
N ARG A 552 26.78 -9.64 -12.06
CA ARG A 552 26.82 -8.25 -12.54
C ARG A 552 25.67 -7.36 -12.03
N PRO A 553 24.39 -7.75 -12.07
CA PRO A 553 23.30 -6.89 -11.58
C PRO A 553 23.43 -6.58 -10.09
N ALA A 554 23.75 -7.59 -9.26
CA ALA A 554 23.97 -7.42 -7.83
C ALA A 554 25.23 -6.60 -7.54
N TYR A 555 26.31 -6.80 -8.31
CA TYR A 555 27.54 -6.02 -8.20
C TYR A 555 27.30 -4.54 -8.50
N GLN A 556 26.59 -4.23 -9.59
CA GLN A 556 26.24 -2.85 -9.96
C GLN A 556 25.42 -2.16 -8.89
N LEU A 557 24.41 -2.85 -8.33
CA LEU A 557 23.60 -2.32 -7.24
C LEU A 557 24.42 -2.12 -5.95
N GLY A 558 25.28 -3.08 -5.58
CA GLY A 558 26.15 -2.93 -4.41
C GLY A 558 27.13 -1.77 -4.57
N MET A 559 27.76 -1.64 -5.74
CA MET A 559 28.65 -0.52 -6.06
C MET A 559 27.92 0.83 -6.07
N LEU A 560 26.67 0.86 -6.52
CA LEU A 560 25.82 2.04 -6.45
C LEU A 560 25.63 2.48 -4.99
N LEU A 561 25.23 1.57 -4.10
CA LEU A 561 25.06 1.85 -2.67
C LEU A 561 26.36 2.32 -2.01
N VAL A 562 27.50 1.73 -2.39
CA VAL A 562 28.83 2.14 -1.91
C VAL A 562 29.16 3.58 -2.33
N ARG A 563 28.93 3.95 -3.60
CA ARG A 563 29.17 5.32 -4.09
C ARG A 563 28.24 6.33 -3.41
N THR A 564 26.96 6.00 -3.26
CA THR A 564 26.02 6.86 -2.52
C THR A 564 26.45 7.06 -1.07
N ARG A 565 26.91 6.00 -0.40
CA ARG A 565 27.46 6.09 0.97
C ARG A 565 28.71 6.96 1.05
N GLN A 566 29.58 6.91 0.04
CA GLN A 566 30.77 7.77 -0.03
C GLN A 566 30.39 9.26 -0.18
N ILE A 567 29.37 9.58 -0.98
CA ILE A 567 28.83 10.94 -1.10
C ILE A 567 28.37 11.44 0.28
N LEU A 568 27.53 10.67 0.97
CA LEU A 568 26.98 11.05 2.28
C LEU A 568 28.09 11.22 3.34
N ARG A 569 29.04 10.27 3.42
CA ARG A 569 30.19 10.37 4.35
C ARG A 569 31.14 11.51 4.01
N GLY A 570 31.23 11.90 2.75
CA GLY A 570 32.00 13.05 2.27
C GLY A 570 31.36 14.41 2.57
N GLY A 571 30.23 14.44 3.29
CA GLY A 571 29.46 15.66 3.53
C GLY A 571 28.62 16.10 2.32
N GLY A 572 28.47 15.22 1.32
CA GLY A 572 27.58 15.41 0.20
C GLY A 572 26.12 15.43 0.64
N SER A 573 25.30 16.08 -0.17
CA SER A 573 23.93 16.41 0.19
C SER A 573 22.96 15.25 -0.10
N VAL A 574 21.74 15.33 0.44
CA VAL A 574 20.73 14.29 0.24
C VAL A 574 20.28 14.26 -1.22
N GLU A 575 20.14 15.43 -1.84
CA GLU A 575 19.85 15.61 -3.26
C GLU A 575 20.93 14.94 -4.12
N GLN A 576 22.21 15.16 -3.81
CA GLN A 576 23.33 14.50 -4.51
C GLN A 576 23.28 12.98 -4.38
N ALA A 577 23.00 12.47 -3.18
CA ALA A 577 22.88 11.03 -2.93
C ALA A 577 21.69 10.41 -3.69
N LEU A 578 20.54 11.08 -3.70
CA LEU A 578 19.35 10.67 -4.46
C LEU A 578 19.61 10.73 -5.97
N TRP A 579 20.32 11.74 -6.46
CA TRP A 579 20.69 11.88 -7.86
C TRP A 579 21.60 10.74 -8.31
N GLU A 580 22.58 10.34 -7.49
CA GLU A 580 23.43 9.17 -7.75
C GLU A 580 22.59 7.89 -7.87
N LEU A 581 21.66 7.66 -6.93
CA LEU A 581 20.75 6.50 -6.96
C LEU A 581 19.85 6.48 -8.21
N TRP A 582 19.37 7.64 -8.63
CA TRP A 582 18.45 7.78 -9.76
C TRP A 582 19.16 7.65 -11.12
N SER A 583 20.21 8.43 -11.33
CA SER A 583 20.88 8.61 -12.63
C SER A 583 21.84 7.47 -13.01
N SER A 584 22.35 6.70 -12.04
CA SER A 584 23.28 5.60 -12.30
C SER A 584 22.62 4.28 -12.70
N THR A 585 21.31 4.28 -12.98
CA THR A 585 20.56 3.06 -13.37
C THR A 585 19.82 3.28 -14.68
N ARG A 586 19.35 2.19 -15.32
CA ARG A 586 18.50 2.27 -16.51
C ARG A 586 17.02 2.54 -16.19
N TRP A 587 16.71 2.91 -14.95
CA TRP A 587 15.34 3.10 -14.51
C TRP A 587 14.68 4.35 -15.15
N PRO A 588 15.35 5.53 -15.19
CA PRO A 588 14.76 6.72 -15.79
C PRO A 588 14.39 6.53 -17.27
N GLU A 589 15.26 5.96 -18.10
CA GLU A 589 14.96 5.77 -19.53
C GLU A 589 13.92 4.66 -19.78
N ARG A 590 13.73 3.75 -18.83
CA ARG A 590 12.61 2.78 -18.88
C ARG A 590 11.27 3.47 -18.58
N LEU A 591 11.24 4.36 -17.58
CA LEU A 591 10.04 5.13 -17.27
C LEU A 591 9.68 6.08 -18.40
N GLU A 592 10.64 6.84 -18.94
CA GLU A 592 10.41 7.76 -20.05
C GLU A 592 9.86 7.04 -21.30
N ARG A 593 10.48 5.93 -21.71
CA ARG A 593 9.98 5.12 -22.84
C ARG A 593 8.58 4.56 -22.57
N THR A 594 8.25 4.26 -21.32
CA THR A 594 6.92 3.76 -20.94
C THR A 594 5.89 4.88 -20.96
N ALA A 595 6.22 6.05 -20.43
CA ALA A 595 5.43 7.27 -20.49
C ALA A 595 5.10 7.68 -21.92
N GLN A 596 6.10 7.75 -22.81
CA GLN A 596 5.94 8.08 -24.22
C GLN A 596 5.04 7.10 -24.99
N ARG A 597 5.03 5.81 -24.62
CA ARG A 597 4.13 4.80 -25.20
C ARG A 597 2.67 4.99 -24.79
N GLY A 598 2.41 5.75 -23.73
CA GLY A 598 1.05 6.00 -23.23
C GLY A 598 0.36 4.76 -22.64
N GLY A 599 -0.97 4.84 -22.54
CA GLY A 599 -1.80 3.80 -21.89
C GLY A 599 -1.67 3.79 -20.36
N ASN A 600 -2.11 2.69 -19.73
CA ASN A 600 -2.10 2.56 -18.26
C ASN A 600 -0.67 2.54 -17.70
N ALA A 601 0.24 1.81 -18.35
CA ALA A 601 1.64 1.77 -17.96
C ALA A 601 2.31 3.14 -18.15
N GLY A 602 2.00 3.85 -19.24
CA GLY A 602 2.52 5.20 -19.47
C GLY A 602 2.06 6.21 -18.43
N ARG A 603 0.77 6.22 -18.07
CA ARG A 603 0.26 7.07 -16.99
C ARG A 603 0.88 6.76 -15.63
N ALA A 604 1.11 5.49 -15.33
CA ALA A 604 1.81 5.10 -14.11
C ALA A 604 3.26 5.61 -14.12
N ALA A 605 3.93 5.53 -15.27
CA ALA A 605 5.28 6.05 -15.42
C ALA A 605 5.35 7.58 -15.33
N ASP A 606 4.41 8.31 -15.94
CA ASP A 606 4.30 9.77 -15.78
C ASP A 606 4.17 10.15 -14.30
N ARG A 607 3.26 9.50 -13.57
CA ARG A 607 3.07 9.74 -12.14
C ARG A 607 4.31 9.42 -11.30
N ASP A 608 4.99 8.31 -11.61
CA ASP A 608 6.21 7.91 -10.91
C ASP A 608 7.34 8.93 -11.19
N LEU A 609 7.43 9.48 -12.41
CA LEU A 609 8.35 10.58 -12.75
C LEU A 609 8.01 11.88 -12.01
N ASP A 610 6.73 12.25 -11.96
CA ASP A 610 6.26 13.44 -11.22
C ASP A 610 6.60 13.32 -9.73
N ALA A 611 6.32 12.17 -9.11
CA ALA A 611 6.63 11.93 -7.70
C ALA A 611 8.14 12.03 -7.42
N VAL A 612 8.99 11.54 -8.33
CA VAL A 612 10.44 11.69 -8.22
C VAL A 612 10.86 13.16 -8.36
N CYS A 613 10.27 13.93 -9.26
CA CYS A 613 10.54 15.37 -9.36
C CYS A 613 10.18 16.11 -8.06
N VAL A 614 9.02 15.80 -7.46
CA VAL A 614 8.61 16.36 -6.17
C VAL A 614 9.58 15.98 -5.05
N LEU A 615 10.12 14.76 -5.06
CA LEU A 615 11.15 14.33 -4.11
C LEU A 615 12.44 15.17 -4.25
N PHE A 616 12.90 15.42 -5.48
CA PHE A 616 14.08 16.25 -5.72
C PHE A 616 13.85 17.71 -5.33
N ASP A 617 12.70 18.30 -5.66
CA ASP A 617 12.33 19.64 -5.20
C ASP A 617 12.30 19.73 -3.66
N TYR A 618 11.82 18.67 -3.00
CA TYR A 618 11.81 18.59 -1.54
C TYR A 618 13.23 18.47 -0.97
N ALA A 619 14.09 17.65 -1.57
CA ALA A 619 15.49 17.49 -1.19
C ALA A 619 16.28 18.81 -1.34
N ALA A 620 16.18 19.49 -2.49
CA ALA A 620 16.83 20.77 -2.73
C ALA A 620 16.42 21.82 -1.68
N ARG A 621 15.10 21.93 -1.41
CA ARG A 621 14.60 22.86 -0.38
C ARG A 621 15.04 22.47 1.03
N ALA A 622 15.25 21.19 1.33
CA ALA A 622 15.71 20.77 2.65
C ALA A 622 17.18 21.17 2.89
N GLU A 623 17.97 21.31 1.82
CA GLU A 623 19.37 21.74 1.85
C GLU A 623 19.52 23.25 2.03
N ASP A 624 18.71 24.04 1.30
CA ASP A 624 18.67 25.51 1.40
C ASP A 624 18.28 26.02 2.81
N ARG A 625 17.67 25.15 3.63
CA ARG A 625 17.11 25.47 4.96
C ARG A 625 18.10 25.43 6.14
N ALA A 626 19.39 25.25 5.85
CA ALA A 626 20.62 25.43 6.68
C ALA A 626 20.97 24.40 7.79
N THR A 627 22.29 24.14 7.89
CA THR A 627 23.09 23.30 8.84
C THR A 627 22.69 21.82 8.98
N GLY A 628 23.21 20.98 8.08
CA GLY A 628 23.57 19.59 8.41
C GLY A 628 22.42 18.66 8.86
N ARG A 629 21.24 18.73 8.23
CA ARG A 629 20.21 17.70 8.44
C ARG A 629 20.65 16.40 7.75
N GLY A 630 20.99 15.39 8.54
CA GLY A 630 21.36 14.06 8.04
C GLY A 630 20.18 13.32 7.41
N VAL A 631 20.48 12.28 6.62
CA VAL A 631 19.51 11.45 5.88
C VAL A 631 18.34 10.98 6.75
N ARG A 632 18.60 10.59 8.01
CA ARG A 632 17.56 10.11 8.92
C ARG A 632 16.45 11.13 9.16
N ASN A 633 16.81 12.40 9.35
CA ASN A 633 15.83 13.46 9.59
C ASN A 633 15.07 13.77 8.30
N PHE A 634 15.76 13.86 7.16
CA PHE A 634 15.11 14.03 5.86
C PHE A 634 14.04 12.98 5.58
N ILE A 635 14.35 11.70 5.82
CA ILE A 635 13.42 10.61 5.60
C ILE A 635 12.27 10.65 6.61
N ALA A 636 12.57 10.90 7.89
CA ALA A 636 11.55 11.03 8.93
C ALA A 636 10.58 12.18 8.64
N ASP A 637 11.08 13.31 8.14
CA ASP A 637 10.28 14.48 7.76
C ASP A 637 9.33 14.13 6.59
N LEU A 638 9.78 13.32 5.64
CA LEU A 638 8.98 12.89 4.50
C LEU A 638 7.92 11.84 4.87
N GLU A 639 8.25 10.89 5.75
CA GLU A 639 7.30 9.90 6.27
C GLU A 639 6.26 10.49 7.21
N ALA A 640 6.56 11.62 7.85
CA ALA A 640 5.62 12.30 8.73
C ALA A 640 4.47 13.02 8.00
N GLN A 641 4.52 13.13 6.68
CA GLN A 641 3.48 13.78 5.90
C GLN A 641 2.18 12.94 5.91
N GLU A 642 1.20 13.30 6.73
CA GLU A 642 -0.13 12.65 6.74
C GLU A 642 -0.99 13.03 5.50
N LEU A 643 -0.65 14.15 4.87
CA LEU A 643 -1.23 14.66 3.65
C LEU A 643 -0.07 15.21 2.82
N ALA A 644 -0.03 14.93 1.52
CA ALA A 644 0.96 15.56 0.66
C ALA A 644 0.86 17.09 0.77
N GLY A 645 2.00 17.74 0.98
CA GLY A 645 2.09 19.19 0.86
C GLY A 645 1.76 19.60 -0.57
N ASP A 646 1.11 20.75 -0.75
CA ASP A 646 0.79 21.28 -2.08
C ASP A 646 2.04 21.26 -2.97
N SER A 647 2.10 20.33 -3.92
CA SER A 647 3.14 20.31 -4.92
C SER A 647 2.86 21.39 -5.96
N MET A 648 3.86 22.23 -6.25
CA MET A 648 3.80 23.19 -7.35
C MET A 648 3.70 22.49 -8.72
N ALA A 649 4.03 21.19 -8.78
CA ALA A 649 4.01 20.37 -9.98
C ALA A 649 2.63 19.84 -10.37
N ALA A 650 1.54 20.25 -9.68
CA ALA A 650 0.17 19.95 -10.11
C ALA A 650 -0.22 20.76 -11.38
N GLN A 651 0.59 20.69 -12.43
CA GLN A 651 0.30 21.23 -13.74
C GLN A 651 0.16 20.08 -14.75
N SER A 652 -1.05 20.03 -15.31
CA SER A 652 -1.53 19.14 -16.38
C SER A 652 -1.97 17.74 -15.96
N SER A 653 -3.17 17.64 -15.38
CA SER A 653 -4.00 16.50 -15.75
C SER A 653 -4.30 16.63 -17.25
N ARG A 654 -3.52 15.95 -18.09
CA ARG A 654 -3.87 15.74 -19.49
C ARG A 654 -5.22 15.01 -19.45
N GLY A 655 -6.29 15.66 -19.91
CA GLY A 655 -7.67 15.17 -19.78
C GLY A 655 -7.85 13.71 -20.21
N GLY A 656 -8.93 13.07 -19.74
CA GLY A 656 -9.28 11.70 -20.13
C GLY A 656 -8.99 10.59 -19.12
N ALA A 657 -9.14 10.84 -17.81
CA ALA A 657 -9.07 9.82 -16.76
C ALA A 657 -10.11 10.06 -15.65
N VAL A 658 -10.61 8.97 -15.07
CA VAL A 658 -11.54 8.95 -13.94
C VAL A 658 -10.84 9.46 -12.69
N ARG A 659 -11.45 10.41 -11.99
CA ARG A 659 -10.90 10.94 -10.75
C ARG A 659 -11.22 10.02 -9.58
N LEU A 660 -10.21 9.53 -8.89
CA LEU A 660 -10.37 8.77 -7.65
C LEU A 660 -9.77 9.60 -6.53
N MET A 661 -10.58 10.05 -5.55
CA MET A 661 -10.11 10.97 -4.49
C MET A 661 -10.94 10.89 -3.21
N SER A 662 -10.47 11.54 -2.14
CA SER A 662 -11.26 11.69 -0.91
C SER A 662 -12.34 12.78 -1.03
N ALA A 663 -13.43 12.64 -0.29
CA ALA A 663 -14.53 13.62 -0.26
C ALA A 663 -14.07 15.04 0.12
N HIS A 664 -13.09 15.19 1.01
CA HIS A 664 -12.54 16.48 1.42
C HIS A 664 -11.92 17.24 0.23
N LYS A 665 -11.13 16.54 -0.59
CA LYS A 665 -10.43 17.11 -1.75
C LYS A 665 -11.38 17.41 -2.92
N SER A 666 -12.60 16.88 -2.89
CA SER A 666 -13.62 17.17 -3.90
C SER A 666 -14.23 18.58 -3.76
N LYS A 667 -14.03 19.26 -2.62
CA LYS A 667 -14.56 20.62 -2.40
C LYS A 667 -14.08 21.57 -3.51
N GLY A 668 -14.99 22.37 -4.04
CA GLY A 668 -14.75 23.26 -5.20
C GLY A 668 -14.76 22.58 -6.58
N LEU A 669 -14.77 21.25 -6.65
CA LEU A 669 -14.83 20.49 -7.91
C LEU A 669 -16.26 20.01 -8.21
N GLN A 670 -16.49 19.49 -9.43
CA GLN A 670 -17.78 18.97 -9.89
C GLN A 670 -17.65 18.15 -11.18
N TRP A 671 -18.46 17.09 -11.31
CA TRP A 671 -18.44 16.12 -12.42
C TRP A 671 -19.85 15.77 -12.90
N ARG A 672 -20.01 15.36 -14.17
CA ARG A 672 -21.31 14.84 -14.66
C ARG A 672 -21.76 13.61 -13.87
N PHE A 673 -20.86 12.66 -13.61
CA PHE A 673 -21.13 11.43 -12.86
C PHE A 673 -20.23 11.30 -11.62
N VAL A 674 -20.84 11.12 -10.45
CA VAL A 674 -20.12 10.87 -9.20
C VAL A 674 -20.59 9.57 -8.55
N ILE A 675 -19.64 8.76 -8.12
CA ILE A 675 -19.85 7.58 -7.29
C ILE A 675 -19.28 7.87 -5.90
N VAL A 676 -20.07 7.70 -4.84
CA VAL A 676 -19.59 7.77 -3.45
C VAL A 676 -19.53 6.35 -2.92
N ALA A 677 -18.32 5.83 -2.71
CA ALA A 677 -18.07 4.42 -2.39
C ALA A 677 -17.72 4.20 -0.91
N GLY A 678 -18.01 3.00 -0.40
CA GLY A 678 -17.69 2.61 0.97
C GLY A 678 -18.46 3.42 2.02
N VAL A 679 -19.75 3.68 1.79
CA VAL A 679 -20.61 4.42 2.74
C VAL A 679 -21.14 3.46 3.83
N GLN A 680 -20.19 2.99 4.65
CA GLN A 680 -20.38 1.93 5.65
C GLN A 680 -20.46 2.45 7.07
N ASP A 681 -21.24 1.78 7.92
CA ASP A 681 -21.25 2.09 9.34
C ASP A 681 -19.87 1.82 9.95
N GLY A 682 -19.40 2.73 10.81
CA GLY A 682 -18.03 2.70 11.35
C GLY A 682 -16.91 3.11 10.39
N LEU A 683 -17.19 3.31 9.09
CA LEU A 683 -16.27 3.92 8.12
C LEU A 683 -16.68 5.35 7.76
N TRP A 684 -17.96 5.55 7.46
CA TRP A 684 -18.55 6.85 7.14
C TRP A 684 -20.02 6.87 7.60
N PRO A 685 -20.32 7.38 8.80
CA PRO A 685 -19.48 8.28 9.60
C PRO A 685 -18.36 7.59 10.38
N ASP A 686 -17.19 8.25 10.45
CA ASP A 686 -16.17 7.93 11.46
C ASP A 686 -16.47 8.73 12.74
N LEU A 687 -17.07 8.06 13.73
CA LEU A 687 -17.47 8.67 15.00
C LEU A 687 -16.44 8.43 16.12
N ARG A 688 -15.26 7.87 15.80
CA ARG A 688 -14.24 7.59 16.80
C ARG A 688 -13.67 8.91 17.29
N MET A 689 -13.81 9.16 18.59
CA MET A 689 -13.07 10.23 19.25
C MET A 689 -11.59 9.82 19.26
N ARG A 690 -10.73 10.65 18.66
CA ARG A 690 -9.29 10.51 18.83
C ARG A 690 -8.99 10.91 20.27
N GLY A 691 -8.82 9.92 21.16
CA GLY A 691 -8.35 10.20 22.52
C GLY A 691 -7.01 10.92 22.43
N SER A 692 -6.95 12.14 22.95
CA SER A 692 -5.71 12.91 23.12
C SER A 692 -5.40 12.97 24.61
N LEU A 693 -4.15 12.70 24.96
CA LEU A 693 -3.59 12.86 26.31
C LEU A 693 -3.76 14.28 26.84
N LEU A 694 -3.47 15.30 26.02
CA LEU A 694 -3.56 16.72 26.36
C LEU A 694 -4.96 17.31 26.12
N GLN A 695 -5.84 16.65 25.37
CA GLN A 695 -7.21 17.08 25.11
C GLN A 695 -7.32 18.53 24.59
N ALA A 696 -6.51 18.86 23.57
CA ALA A 696 -6.47 20.21 22.98
C ALA A 696 -7.86 20.69 22.52
N ASP A 697 -8.74 19.78 22.13
CA ASP A 697 -10.12 20.05 21.71
C ASP A 697 -10.98 20.70 22.80
N LEU A 698 -10.65 20.51 24.09
CA LEU A 698 -11.35 21.15 25.21
C LEU A 698 -10.93 22.60 25.45
N ILE A 699 -9.88 23.09 24.77
CA ILE A 699 -9.45 24.48 24.87
C ILE A 699 -10.49 25.36 24.14
N GLY A 700 -11.00 26.35 24.84
CA GLY A 700 -11.96 27.35 24.37
C GLY A 700 -11.44 28.78 24.57
N ARG A 701 -12.12 29.77 23.96
CA ARG A 701 -11.70 31.20 23.98
C ARG A 701 -11.50 31.78 25.38
N HIS A 702 -12.17 31.25 26.40
CA HIS A 702 -12.15 31.77 27.76
C HIS A 702 -11.65 30.78 28.80
N GLY A 703 -11.04 29.67 28.38
CA GLY A 703 -10.62 28.61 29.28
C GLY A 703 -11.00 27.23 28.75
N LEU A 704 -11.58 26.40 29.63
CA LEU A 704 -12.31 25.22 29.18
C LEU A 704 -13.50 25.64 28.32
N ARG A 705 -13.73 24.90 27.24
CA ARG A 705 -15.00 24.99 26.52
C ARG A 705 -16.16 24.74 27.48
N SER A 706 -17.24 25.47 27.30
CA SER A 706 -18.50 25.17 27.98
C SER A 706 -18.94 23.75 27.64
N PRO A 707 -19.67 23.03 28.53
CA PRO A 707 -20.14 21.67 28.27
C PRO A 707 -20.91 21.54 26.94
N GLU A 708 -21.65 22.57 26.52
CA GLU A 708 -22.33 22.61 25.23
C GLU A 708 -21.42 22.67 23.99
N ASP A 709 -20.15 23.07 24.14
CA ASP A 709 -19.17 23.26 23.07
C ASP A 709 -18.14 22.12 22.96
N ILE A 710 -18.23 21.12 23.84
CA ILE A 710 -17.39 19.92 23.81
C ILE A 710 -17.85 19.00 22.67
N PRO A 711 -16.93 18.50 21.82
CA PRO A 711 -17.30 17.55 20.76
C PRO A 711 -17.96 16.30 21.34
N THR A 712 -19.21 16.07 20.95
CA THR A 712 -19.97 14.84 21.21
C THR A 712 -20.04 13.97 19.97
N ALA A 713 -20.41 12.69 20.12
CA ALA A 713 -20.72 11.83 18.98
C ALA A 713 -21.77 12.46 18.03
N ALA A 714 -22.70 13.27 18.56
CA ALA A 714 -23.67 14.00 17.75
C ALA A 714 -23.04 15.11 16.92
N THR A 715 -22.06 15.85 17.47
CA THR A 715 -21.31 16.87 16.71
C THR A 715 -20.43 16.25 15.62
N LEU A 716 -19.71 15.17 15.93
CA LEU A 716 -18.91 14.42 14.94
C LEU A 716 -19.80 13.86 13.83
N LEU A 717 -20.98 13.34 14.19
CA LEU A 717 -21.95 12.89 13.20
C LEU A 717 -22.44 14.02 12.30
N ALA A 718 -22.66 15.22 12.84
CA ALA A 718 -23.04 16.39 12.05
C ALA A 718 -21.91 16.82 11.09
N GLU A 719 -20.65 16.76 11.53
CA GLU A 719 -19.48 17.02 10.69
C GLU A 719 -19.34 15.99 9.56
N GLU A 720 -19.42 14.70 9.87
CA GLU A 720 -19.36 13.63 8.88
C GLU A 720 -20.53 13.69 7.88
N ARG A 721 -21.70 14.17 8.32
CA ARG A 721 -22.85 14.43 7.44
C ARG A 721 -22.59 15.61 6.50
N ARG A 722 -21.94 16.70 6.96
CA ARG A 722 -21.52 17.80 6.09
C ARG A 722 -20.52 17.33 5.04
N LEU A 723 -19.58 16.47 5.41
CA LEU A 723 -18.66 15.85 4.46
C LEU A 723 -19.39 15.00 3.42
N PHE A 724 -20.37 14.20 3.84
CA PHE A 724 -21.22 13.43 2.93
C PHE A 724 -22.04 14.33 2.00
N TYR A 725 -22.61 15.42 2.52
CA TYR A 725 -23.28 16.45 1.72
C TYR A 725 -22.34 17.10 0.69
N VAL A 726 -21.07 17.37 1.05
CA VAL A 726 -20.07 17.83 0.09
C VAL A 726 -19.89 16.82 -1.03
N ALA A 727 -19.71 15.53 -0.74
CA ALA A 727 -19.54 14.48 -1.77
C ALA A 727 -20.77 14.37 -2.70
N VAL A 728 -21.97 14.33 -2.14
CA VAL A 728 -23.25 14.21 -2.87
C VAL A 728 -23.49 15.40 -3.80
N THR A 729 -23.07 16.62 -3.40
CA THR A 729 -23.29 17.85 -4.17
C THR A 729 -22.26 18.07 -5.29
N ARG A 730 -21.34 17.13 -5.52
CA ARG A 730 -20.36 17.22 -6.63
C ARG A 730 -20.93 16.76 -7.98
N ALA A 731 -21.99 15.95 -7.96
CA ALA A 731 -22.66 15.45 -9.17
C ALA A 731 -23.47 16.54 -9.86
N ARG A 732 -23.39 16.61 -11.20
CA ARG A 732 -24.25 17.46 -12.04
C ARG A 732 -25.45 16.72 -12.62
N GLU A 733 -25.27 15.46 -13.02
CA GLU A 733 -26.29 14.66 -13.71
C GLU A 733 -26.60 13.35 -12.97
N ARG A 734 -25.59 12.62 -12.52
CA ARG A 734 -25.77 11.29 -11.91
C ARG A 734 -24.97 11.14 -10.63
N LEU A 735 -25.64 10.66 -9.58
CA LEU A 735 -25.03 10.28 -8.31
C LEU A 735 -25.35 8.81 -8.02
N VAL A 736 -24.32 8.03 -7.73
CA VAL A 736 -24.47 6.68 -7.19
C VAL A 736 -23.79 6.61 -5.82
N VAL A 737 -24.47 6.05 -4.83
CA VAL A 737 -23.90 5.78 -3.51
C VAL A 737 -23.84 4.27 -3.30
N CYS A 738 -22.67 3.78 -2.89
CA CYS A 738 -22.39 2.36 -2.72
C CYS A 738 -22.04 2.02 -1.27
N ALA A 739 -22.55 0.87 -0.83
CA ALA A 739 -22.37 0.32 0.50
C ALA A 739 -22.32 -1.21 0.44
N VAL A 740 -21.68 -1.85 1.41
CA VAL A 740 -21.70 -3.31 1.63
C VAL A 740 -22.75 -3.65 2.70
N ASP A 741 -23.46 -4.74 2.49
CA ASP A 741 -24.47 -5.29 3.38
C ASP A 741 -24.26 -6.81 3.46
N SER A 742 -23.46 -7.24 4.43
CA SER A 742 -23.14 -8.66 4.64
C SER A 742 -24.37 -9.48 5.03
N ALA A 743 -25.46 -8.84 5.49
CA ALA A 743 -26.71 -9.54 5.78
C ALA A 743 -27.31 -10.20 4.52
N LEU A 744 -26.94 -9.72 3.32
CA LEU A 744 -27.36 -10.33 2.04
C LEU A 744 -26.84 -11.76 1.83
N ILE A 745 -25.79 -12.19 2.56
CA ILE A 745 -25.22 -13.55 2.49
C ILE A 745 -25.41 -14.36 3.78
N GLY A 746 -26.12 -13.82 4.78
CA GLY A 746 -26.45 -14.53 6.02
C GLY A 746 -25.28 -14.72 6.99
N ASP A 747 -24.22 -13.91 6.89
CA ASP A 747 -23.05 -13.95 7.76
C ASP A 747 -23.17 -12.90 8.88
N ASP A 748 -23.79 -13.29 10.01
CA ASP A 748 -24.00 -12.42 11.17
C ASP A 748 -22.72 -12.21 12.02
N ALA A 749 -21.66 -13.00 11.80
CA ALA A 749 -20.49 -13.04 12.68
C ALA A 749 -19.50 -11.88 12.46
N ALA A 750 -19.56 -11.21 11.29
CA ALA A 750 -18.74 -10.05 10.95
C ALA A 750 -19.55 -9.04 10.09
N ALA A 751 -20.74 -8.66 10.58
CA ALA A 751 -21.73 -7.89 9.82
C ALA A 751 -21.27 -6.46 9.46
N GLU A 752 -20.61 -6.29 8.31
CA GLU A 752 -20.53 -4.98 7.66
C GLU A 752 -21.95 -4.53 7.29
N SER A 753 -22.37 -3.40 7.86
CA SER A 753 -23.70 -2.84 7.66
C SER A 753 -23.62 -1.51 6.90
N PRO A 754 -24.61 -1.21 6.03
CA PRO A 754 -24.70 0.09 5.37
C PRO A 754 -24.78 1.23 6.39
N SER A 755 -24.16 2.37 6.06
CA SER A 755 -24.26 3.57 6.90
C SER A 755 -25.68 4.11 6.93
N ARG A 756 -26.05 4.75 8.05
CA ARG A 756 -27.28 5.53 8.16
C ARG A 756 -27.46 6.57 7.05
N PHE A 757 -26.38 7.14 6.52
CA PHE A 757 -26.42 8.18 5.49
C PHE A 757 -27.07 7.71 4.19
N VAL A 758 -26.97 6.41 3.90
CA VAL A 758 -27.58 5.77 2.75
C VAL A 758 -29.11 5.98 2.74
N TYR A 759 -29.75 5.93 3.90
CA TYR A 759 -31.20 6.10 4.07
C TYR A 759 -31.63 7.57 4.22
N GLU A 760 -30.68 8.50 4.41
CA GLU A 760 -30.97 9.92 4.62
C GLU A 760 -31.16 10.70 3.30
N LEU A 761 -30.87 10.10 2.14
CA LEU A 761 -31.00 10.71 0.81
C LEU A 761 -32.44 10.78 0.27
N GLY A 762 -33.39 10.08 0.91
CA GLY A 762 -34.79 10.05 0.47
C GLY A 762 -35.04 9.30 -0.85
N VAL A 763 -34.19 8.31 -1.15
CA VAL A 763 -34.33 7.38 -2.28
C VAL A 763 -34.27 5.93 -1.79
N ASP A 764 -34.83 5.01 -2.58
CA ASP A 764 -34.84 3.59 -2.21
C ASP A 764 -33.44 2.97 -2.33
N VAL A 765 -33.07 2.17 -1.32
CA VAL A 765 -31.83 1.40 -1.27
C VAL A 765 -32.03 0.11 -2.06
N GLN A 766 -31.22 -0.12 -3.09
CA GLN A 766 -31.37 -1.26 -4.00
C GLN A 766 -30.30 -2.33 -3.70
N PRO A 767 -30.68 -3.49 -3.14
CA PRO A 767 -29.73 -4.58 -2.94
C PRO A 767 -29.37 -5.25 -4.27
N LEU A 768 -28.06 -5.39 -4.51
CA LEU A 768 -27.50 -6.07 -5.68
C LEU A 768 -26.65 -7.26 -5.21
N PRO A 769 -27.22 -8.49 -5.20
CA PRO A 769 -26.55 -9.67 -4.64
C PRO A 769 -25.40 -10.20 -5.52
N GLY A 770 -25.17 -9.62 -6.70
CA GLY A 770 -24.13 -10.06 -7.61
C GLY A 770 -23.85 -9.07 -8.73
N LEU A 771 -22.90 -9.44 -9.58
CA LEU A 771 -22.54 -8.68 -10.76
C LEU A 771 -23.71 -8.58 -11.75
N ARG A 772 -23.88 -7.40 -12.36
CA ARG A 772 -24.71 -7.30 -13.57
C ARG A 772 -24.14 -8.25 -14.62
N LYS A 773 -25.01 -9.05 -15.26
CA LYS A 773 -24.67 -10.22 -16.11
C LYS A 773 -23.65 -10.01 -17.24
N ARG A 774 -23.22 -8.77 -17.53
CA ARG A 774 -22.23 -8.46 -18.57
C ARG A 774 -21.24 -7.43 -18.02
N ALA A 775 -20.10 -7.89 -17.51
CA ALA A 775 -19.00 -6.98 -17.20
C ALA A 775 -18.47 -6.41 -18.53
N LEU A 776 -18.48 -5.09 -18.67
CA LEU A 776 -17.93 -4.43 -19.86
C LEU A 776 -16.39 -4.44 -19.84
N ALA A 777 -15.73 -5.59 -19.69
CA ALA A 777 -14.27 -5.70 -19.73
C ALA A 777 -13.85 -6.66 -20.84
N ILE A 778 -12.77 -6.33 -21.58
CA ILE A 778 -12.30 -7.17 -22.69
C ILE A 778 -11.97 -8.61 -22.22
N PRO A 779 -11.25 -8.85 -21.11
CA PRO A 779 -11.01 -10.21 -20.63
C PRO A 779 -12.30 -10.98 -20.31
N ALA A 780 -13.29 -10.31 -19.71
CA ALA A 780 -14.59 -10.91 -19.39
C ALA A 780 -15.38 -11.25 -20.66
N LEU A 781 -15.39 -10.34 -21.64
CA LEU A 781 -16.02 -10.57 -22.94
C LEU A 781 -15.38 -11.75 -23.67
N VAL A 782 -14.05 -11.84 -23.73
CA VAL A 782 -13.35 -12.97 -24.34
C VAL A 782 -13.69 -14.27 -23.63
N ALA A 783 -13.74 -14.27 -22.29
CA ALA A 783 -14.13 -15.45 -21.52
C ALA A 783 -15.58 -15.88 -21.82
N ASP A 784 -16.52 -14.93 -21.88
CA ASP A 784 -17.92 -15.20 -22.20
C ASP A 784 -18.11 -15.73 -23.62
N LEU A 785 -17.43 -15.14 -24.60
CA LEU A 785 -17.46 -15.59 -25.99
C LEU A 785 -16.84 -16.98 -26.15
N ARG A 786 -15.70 -17.24 -25.49
CA ARG A 786 -15.07 -18.58 -25.47
C ARG A 786 -16.03 -19.61 -24.87
N ARG A 787 -16.64 -19.30 -23.73
CA ARG A 787 -17.62 -20.16 -23.07
C ARG A 787 -18.83 -20.42 -23.97
N ALA A 788 -19.38 -19.39 -24.60
CA ALA A 788 -20.52 -19.55 -25.52
C ALA A 788 -20.15 -20.39 -26.75
N LEU A 789 -18.93 -20.24 -27.28
CA LEU A 789 -18.41 -21.01 -28.39
C LEU A 789 -18.24 -22.50 -28.04
N THR A 790 -17.73 -22.81 -26.85
CA THR A 790 -17.41 -24.19 -26.45
C THR A 790 -18.51 -24.92 -25.67
N ASP A 791 -19.53 -24.22 -25.15
CA ASP A 791 -20.62 -24.84 -24.38
C ASP A 791 -21.53 -25.69 -25.31
N PRO A 792 -21.63 -27.01 -25.06
CA PRO A 792 -22.51 -27.89 -25.84
C PRO A 792 -23.98 -27.48 -25.82
N LYS A 793 -24.42 -26.76 -24.77
CA LYS A 793 -25.81 -26.28 -24.60
C LYS A 793 -26.11 -25.00 -25.38
N SER A 794 -25.09 -24.31 -25.90
CA SER A 794 -25.27 -23.13 -26.74
C SER A 794 -25.83 -23.50 -28.11
N SER A 795 -26.72 -22.67 -28.66
CA SER A 795 -27.25 -22.87 -30.02
C SER A 795 -26.18 -22.66 -31.08
N ASP A 796 -26.37 -23.26 -32.26
CA ASP A 796 -25.45 -23.09 -33.39
C ASP A 796 -25.28 -21.61 -33.79
N GLN A 797 -26.37 -20.83 -33.76
CA GLN A 797 -26.29 -19.40 -34.06
C GLN A 797 -25.45 -18.64 -33.03
N LEU A 798 -25.56 -18.99 -31.75
CA LEU A 798 -24.79 -18.33 -30.68
C LEU A 798 -23.31 -18.70 -30.78
N ARG A 799 -22.99 -19.96 -31.08
CA ARG A 799 -21.61 -20.41 -31.32
C ARG A 799 -20.99 -19.67 -32.51
N GLN A 800 -21.72 -19.59 -33.63
CA GLN A 800 -21.25 -18.88 -34.82
C GLN A 800 -21.00 -17.40 -34.53
N ALA A 801 -21.94 -16.72 -33.87
CA ALA A 801 -21.77 -15.32 -33.48
C ALA A 801 -20.58 -15.13 -32.52
N ALA A 802 -20.36 -16.06 -31.58
CA ALA A 802 -19.22 -16.01 -30.68
C ALA A 802 -17.88 -16.15 -31.42
N ALA A 803 -17.79 -17.08 -32.38
CA ALA A 803 -16.62 -17.26 -33.23
C ALA A 803 -16.31 -16.00 -34.06
N GLU A 804 -17.31 -15.42 -34.72
CA GLU A 804 -17.15 -14.20 -35.52
C GLU A 804 -16.65 -13.02 -34.68
N ARG A 805 -17.17 -12.86 -33.46
CA ARG A 805 -16.72 -11.79 -32.55
C ARG A 805 -15.31 -12.04 -32.01
N LEU A 806 -14.94 -13.28 -31.71
CA LEU A 806 -13.57 -13.62 -31.30
C LEU A 806 -12.57 -13.36 -32.43
N ALA A 807 -12.92 -13.71 -33.68
CA ALA A 807 -12.09 -13.41 -34.84
C ALA A 807 -11.88 -11.89 -35.02
N GLN A 808 -12.96 -11.11 -34.95
CA GLN A 808 -12.87 -9.64 -35.00
C GLN A 808 -11.96 -9.05 -33.90
N LEU A 809 -12.01 -9.60 -32.68
CA LEU A 809 -11.16 -9.16 -31.58
C LEU A 809 -9.70 -9.58 -31.78
N ALA A 810 -9.45 -10.78 -32.32
CA ALA A 810 -8.10 -11.27 -32.59
C ALA A 810 -7.40 -10.46 -33.71
N ASP A 811 -8.15 -10.04 -34.73
CA ASP A 811 -7.66 -9.23 -35.85
C ASP A 811 -7.50 -7.73 -35.51
N ALA A 812 -8.05 -7.29 -34.37
CA ALA A 812 -7.99 -5.89 -33.97
C ALA A 812 -6.54 -5.48 -33.64
N GLN A 813 -6.02 -4.47 -34.33
CA GLN A 813 -4.66 -3.95 -34.16
C GLN A 813 -4.64 -2.47 -33.81
N ALA A 814 -3.63 -2.04 -33.06
CA ALA A 814 -3.32 -0.63 -32.84
C ALA A 814 -2.71 -0.02 -34.12
N GLY A 815 -2.59 1.31 -34.17
CA GLY A 815 -2.03 2.02 -35.33
C GLY A 815 -0.57 1.66 -35.65
N ASP A 816 0.14 1.00 -34.73
CA ASP A 816 1.50 0.49 -34.89
C ASP A 816 1.56 -1.02 -35.28
N GLY A 817 0.41 -1.64 -35.60
CA GLY A 817 0.30 -3.04 -36.01
C GLY A 817 0.24 -4.06 -34.86
N ARG A 818 0.27 -3.61 -33.60
CA ARG A 818 0.21 -4.51 -32.44
C ARG A 818 -1.22 -5.03 -32.19
N PRO A 819 -1.43 -6.33 -31.88
CA PRO A 819 -2.77 -6.85 -31.55
C PRO A 819 -3.33 -6.22 -30.27
N LEU A 820 -4.57 -5.75 -30.31
CA LEU A 820 -5.30 -5.14 -29.20
C LEU A 820 -5.83 -6.17 -28.22
N VAL A 821 -6.31 -7.32 -28.71
CA VAL A 821 -6.89 -8.40 -27.87
C VAL A 821 -6.25 -9.75 -28.21
N PRO A 822 -4.96 -9.94 -27.88
CA PRO A 822 -4.25 -11.18 -28.24
C PRO A 822 -4.88 -12.44 -27.62
N SER A 823 -5.56 -12.32 -26.48
CA SER A 823 -6.26 -13.42 -25.82
C SER A 823 -7.48 -13.94 -26.57
N ALA A 824 -8.00 -13.22 -27.58
CA ALA A 824 -9.11 -13.68 -28.40
C ALA A 824 -8.70 -14.75 -29.41
N HIS A 825 -7.40 -14.83 -29.76
CA HIS A 825 -6.91 -15.81 -30.72
C HIS A 825 -6.79 -17.22 -30.09
N PRO A 826 -7.27 -18.29 -30.74
CA PRO A 826 -7.22 -19.67 -30.23
C PRO A 826 -5.81 -20.16 -29.82
N ASP A 827 -4.76 -19.76 -30.54
CA ASP A 827 -3.35 -20.08 -30.19
C ASP A 827 -2.90 -19.57 -28.81
N LYS A 828 -3.68 -18.70 -28.17
CA LYS A 828 -3.42 -18.20 -26.81
C LYS A 828 -4.31 -18.87 -25.76
N TRP A 829 -5.17 -19.81 -26.16
CA TRP A 829 -6.06 -20.51 -25.24
C TRP A 829 -5.38 -21.75 -24.68
N TRP A 830 -5.19 -21.74 -23.35
CA TRP A 830 -4.81 -22.93 -22.60
C TRP A 830 -5.81 -24.06 -22.86
N GLY A 831 -5.30 -25.28 -23.10
CA GLY A 831 -6.08 -26.48 -23.43
C GLY A 831 -6.32 -26.72 -24.94
N LEU A 832 -5.97 -25.77 -25.82
CA LEU A 832 -5.97 -25.96 -27.29
C LEU A 832 -4.57 -26.07 -27.88
N LEU A 833 -3.54 -25.81 -27.08
CA LEU A 833 -2.16 -26.02 -27.49
C LEU A 833 -1.93 -27.51 -27.69
N ALA A 834 -1.24 -27.87 -28.77
CA ALA A 834 -0.83 -29.24 -28.99
C ALA A 834 0.06 -29.72 -27.85
N ASP A 835 -0.06 -31.00 -27.50
CA ASP A 835 0.86 -31.65 -26.58
C ASP A 835 2.29 -31.52 -27.12
N THR A 836 3.23 -31.32 -26.21
CA THR A 836 4.65 -31.26 -26.59
C THR A 836 5.18 -32.69 -26.64
N ASP A 837 5.37 -33.22 -27.84
CA ASP A 837 5.98 -34.53 -28.02
C ASP A 837 7.50 -34.47 -27.81
N SER A 838 8.01 -35.27 -26.88
CA SER A 838 9.45 -35.49 -26.74
C SER A 838 9.93 -36.46 -27.82
N GLN A 839 10.91 -36.04 -28.63
CA GLN A 839 11.54 -36.92 -29.63
C GLN A 839 12.46 -37.98 -28.99
N GLN A 840 12.75 -37.84 -27.70
CA GLN A 840 13.58 -38.76 -26.93
C GLN A 840 12.74 -39.36 -25.81
N PRO A 841 12.67 -40.69 -25.70
CA PRO A 841 11.95 -41.31 -24.60
C PRO A 841 12.68 -41.04 -23.27
N VAL A 842 11.92 -40.96 -22.18
CA VAL A 842 12.42 -40.75 -20.80
C VAL A 842 13.46 -41.81 -20.44
N ARG A 843 13.24 -43.05 -20.88
CA ARG A 843 14.17 -44.17 -20.75
C ARG A 843 14.35 -44.84 -22.11
N ASP A 844 15.59 -45.24 -22.38
CA ASP A 844 15.94 -45.95 -23.61
C ASP A 844 15.39 -47.39 -23.57
N PRO A 845 14.44 -47.77 -24.46
CA PRO A 845 13.80 -49.08 -24.44
C PRO A 845 14.75 -50.22 -24.86
N GLU A 846 15.87 -49.91 -25.51
CA GLU A 846 16.85 -50.92 -25.91
C GLU A 846 17.85 -51.26 -24.78
N LYS A 847 17.82 -50.52 -23.67
CA LYS A 847 18.70 -50.73 -22.51
C LYS A 847 17.93 -51.35 -21.35
N PRO A 848 18.60 -52.16 -20.49
CA PRO A 848 17.97 -52.67 -19.28
C PRO A 848 17.47 -51.52 -18.38
N LEU A 849 16.19 -51.60 -17.97
CA LEU A 849 15.59 -50.59 -17.12
C LEU A 849 16.19 -50.68 -15.71
N LEU A 850 16.91 -49.62 -15.33
CA LEU A 850 17.57 -49.51 -14.04
C LEU A 850 16.59 -49.00 -12.98
N LEU A 851 16.31 -49.82 -11.97
CA LEU A 851 15.44 -49.46 -10.84
C LEU A 851 16.11 -49.80 -9.51
N SER A 852 15.77 -49.05 -8.46
CA SER A 852 16.03 -49.46 -7.07
C SER A 852 14.78 -50.06 -6.41
N ALA A 853 14.97 -50.80 -5.32
CA ALA A 853 13.86 -51.38 -4.56
C ALA A 853 12.88 -50.29 -4.03
N SER A 854 13.39 -49.11 -3.68
CA SER A 854 12.57 -47.96 -3.27
C SER A 854 11.82 -47.31 -4.44
N GLN A 855 12.42 -47.27 -5.64
CA GLN A 855 11.75 -46.80 -6.84
C GLN A 855 10.61 -47.74 -7.26
N VAL A 856 10.81 -49.05 -7.15
CA VAL A 856 9.76 -50.05 -7.40
C VAL A 856 8.54 -49.79 -6.50
N ALA A 857 8.77 -49.55 -5.20
CA ALA A 857 7.70 -49.20 -4.28
C ALA A 857 7.02 -47.87 -4.65
N ALA A 858 7.79 -46.83 -5.00
CA ALA A 858 7.25 -45.53 -5.39
C ALA A 858 6.40 -45.59 -6.67
N ILE A 859 6.81 -46.39 -7.67
CA ILE A 859 6.05 -46.62 -8.91
C ILE A 859 4.75 -47.38 -8.61
N ASP A 860 4.78 -48.37 -7.70
CA ASP A 860 3.60 -49.14 -7.28
C ASP A 860 2.55 -48.23 -6.63
N GLU A 861 3.01 -47.34 -5.75
CA GLU A 861 2.16 -46.39 -5.03
C GLU A 861 1.55 -45.36 -5.99
N CYS A 862 2.39 -44.67 -6.77
CA CYS A 862 1.96 -43.68 -7.76
C CYS A 862 3.07 -43.36 -8.78
N SER A 863 2.93 -43.88 -10.00
CA SER A 863 3.85 -43.62 -11.11
C SER A 863 4.00 -42.13 -11.46
N LEU A 864 2.93 -41.31 -11.36
CA LEU A 864 3.04 -39.86 -11.58
C LEU A 864 3.96 -39.19 -10.56
N ARG A 865 3.81 -39.53 -9.27
CA ARG A 865 4.68 -38.98 -8.22
C ARG A 865 6.11 -39.40 -8.44
N TRP A 866 6.34 -40.67 -8.77
CA TRP A 866 7.68 -41.17 -9.08
C TRP A 866 8.32 -40.39 -10.24
N PHE A 867 7.60 -40.16 -11.34
CA PHE A 867 8.09 -39.39 -12.49
C PHE A 867 8.44 -37.96 -12.08
N LEU A 868 7.56 -37.27 -11.37
CA LEU A 868 7.80 -35.89 -10.93
C LEU A 868 8.98 -35.77 -9.95
N ASP A 869 9.10 -36.70 -9.01
CA ASP A 869 10.21 -36.73 -8.05
C ASP A 869 11.53 -37.11 -8.72
N HIS A 870 11.58 -38.20 -9.49
CA HIS A 870 12.84 -38.82 -9.90
C HIS A 870 13.30 -38.47 -11.31
N GLU A 871 12.37 -38.37 -12.28
CA GLU A 871 12.72 -38.10 -13.69
C GLU A 871 12.68 -36.60 -13.97
N ALA A 872 11.62 -35.89 -13.55
CA ALA A 872 11.49 -34.45 -13.72
C ALA A 872 12.28 -33.63 -12.68
N ALA A 873 12.77 -34.28 -11.62
CA ALA A 873 13.48 -33.66 -10.51
C ALA A 873 12.77 -32.43 -9.91
N ALA A 874 11.43 -32.47 -9.87
CA ALA A 874 10.56 -31.36 -9.48
C ALA A 874 10.49 -31.15 -7.95
N HIS A 875 11.59 -31.40 -7.23
CA HIS A 875 11.64 -31.32 -5.78
C HIS A 875 11.51 -29.89 -5.24
N GLU A 876 10.63 -29.70 -4.26
CA GLU A 876 10.75 -28.60 -3.28
C GLU A 876 11.84 -28.93 -2.25
N GLN A 877 12.31 -27.93 -1.51
CA GLN A 877 13.37 -28.09 -0.50
C GLN A 877 13.10 -29.31 0.40
N LYS A 878 14.10 -30.19 0.56
CA LYS A 878 13.99 -31.37 1.44
C LYS A 878 13.62 -30.90 2.85
N THR A 879 12.49 -31.40 3.37
CA THR A 879 12.03 -31.09 4.73
C THR A 879 13.01 -31.64 5.78
N VAL A 880 13.04 -30.98 6.95
CA VAL A 880 13.89 -31.30 8.11
C VAL A 880 13.79 -32.78 8.53
N ALA A 881 12.61 -33.37 8.38
CA ALA A 881 12.34 -34.77 8.69
C ALA A 881 13.12 -35.77 7.82
N LEU A 882 13.46 -35.42 6.58
CA LEU A 882 14.27 -36.26 5.69
C LEU A 882 15.76 -36.22 6.07
N GLY A 883 16.25 -35.05 6.51
CA GLY A 883 17.62 -34.87 7.01
C GLY A 883 17.87 -35.64 8.31
N PHE A 884 16.90 -35.60 9.24
CA PHE A 884 16.88 -36.40 10.47
C PHE A 884 16.98 -37.90 10.18
N GLY A 885 16.14 -38.41 9.29
CA GLY A 885 16.02 -39.86 9.04
C GLY A 885 17.32 -40.46 8.50
N ASN A 886 17.96 -39.75 7.58
CA ASN A 886 19.24 -40.19 7.01
C ASN A 886 20.36 -40.24 8.06
N VAL A 887 20.41 -39.29 9.01
CA VAL A 887 21.46 -39.28 10.04
C VAL A 887 21.28 -40.44 11.02
N VAL A 888 20.05 -40.72 11.47
CA VAL A 888 19.79 -41.86 12.36
C VAL A 888 20.10 -43.18 11.66
N HIS A 889 19.78 -43.30 10.37
CA HIS A 889 20.07 -44.47 9.55
C HIS A 889 21.58 -44.72 9.41
N VAL A 890 22.35 -43.69 9.04
CA VAL A 890 23.83 -43.78 8.94
C VAL A 890 24.47 -44.16 10.27
N LEU A 891 24.00 -43.61 11.40
CA LEU A 891 24.53 -43.97 12.72
C LEU A 891 24.19 -45.40 13.12
N ALA A 892 23.02 -45.91 12.74
CA ALA A 892 22.66 -47.31 12.94
C ALA A 892 23.54 -48.25 12.09
N ASP A 893 23.83 -47.84 10.86
CA ASP A 893 24.74 -48.54 9.95
C ASP A 893 26.18 -48.62 10.50
N GLU A 894 26.77 -47.50 10.94
CA GLU A 894 28.14 -47.51 11.51
C GLU A 894 28.29 -48.49 12.68
N VAL A 895 27.23 -48.66 13.48
CA VAL A 895 27.21 -49.65 14.57
C VAL A 895 27.07 -51.07 14.04
N ALA A 896 26.25 -51.28 13.02
CA ALA A 896 26.08 -52.58 12.37
C ALA A 896 27.38 -53.08 11.71
N LYS A 897 28.17 -52.19 11.12
CA LYS A 897 29.50 -52.50 10.55
C LYS A 897 30.60 -52.72 11.59
N GLY A 898 30.38 -52.27 12.83
CA GLY A 898 31.39 -52.28 13.88
C GLY A 898 32.38 -51.10 13.84
N ASP A 899 32.15 -50.11 12.97
CA ASP A 899 32.96 -48.89 12.85
C ASP A 899 32.75 -47.94 14.05
N THR A 900 31.55 -47.98 14.64
CA THR A 900 31.19 -47.22 15.83
C THR A 900 30.74 -48.17 16.95
N PRO A 901 31.27 -48.04 18.18
CA PRO A 901 30.80 -48.85 19.30
C PRO A 901 29.30 -48.73 19.53
N ALA A 902 28.63 -49.85 19.83
CA ALA A 902 27.20 -49.93 20.15
C ALA A 902 26.88 -49.31 21.53
N ARG A 903 27.15 -48.02 21.70
CA ARG A 903 26.90 -47.25 22.91
C ARG A 903 26.22 -45.92 22.59
N LEU A 904 25.19 -45.59 23.36
CA LEU A 904 24.38 -44.40 23.12
C LEU A 904 25.19 -43.10 23.24
N ASP A 905 26.11 -43.01 24.21
CA ASP A 905 26.91 -41.80 24.43
C ASP A 905 27.78 -41.45 23.21
N VAL A 906 28.36 -42.45 22.55
CA VAL A 906 29.15 -42.27 21.32
C VAL A 906 28.28 -41.85 20.14
N LEU A 907 27.09 -42.44 19.99
CA LEU A 907 26.16 -42.08 18.90
C LEU A 907 25.59 -40.68 19.07
N MET A 908 25.29 -40.28 20.32
CA MET A 908 24.84 -38.92 20.62
C MET A 908 25.94 -37.88 20.34
N GLU A 909 27.21 -38.18 20.64
CA GLU A 909 28.32 -37.28 20.30
C GLU A 909 28.46 -37.10 18.78
N ARG A 910 28.32 -38.18 18.00
CA ARG A 910 28.33 -38.10 16.53
C ARG A 910 27.12 -37.35 15.98
N LEU A 911 25.94 -37.60 16.55
CA LEU A 911 24.71 -36.89 16.21
C LEU A 911 24.89 -35.38 16.41
N ASP A 912 25.45 -34.97 17.55
CA ASP A 912 25.71 -33.57 17.89
C ASP A 912 26.58 -32.85 16.85
N ARG A 913 27.60 -33.53 16.29
CA ARG A 913 28.51 -32.95 15.27
C ARG A 913 27.80 -32.60 13.95
N VAL A 914 26.68 -33.23 13.66
CA VAL A 914 25.90 -33.00 12.42
C VAL A 914 24.54 -32.36 12.69
N TRP A 915 24.07 -32.35 13.95
CA TRP A 915 22.75 -31.87 14.34
C TRP A 915 22.54 -30.40 13.98
N ASP A 916 23.53 -29.57 14.31
CA ASP A 916 23.46 -28.13 14.04
C ASP A 916 23.72 -27.80 12.57
N ARG A 917 23.77 -28.79 11.65
CA ARG A 917 23.74 -28.56 10.18
C ARG A 917 22.32 -28.66 9.61
N LEU A 918 21.35 -29.11 10.42
CA LEU A 918 19.95 -29.20 10.03
C LEU A 918 19.26 -27.85 10.27
N SER A 919 18.60 -27.31 9.26
CA SER A 919 17.80 -26.08 9.38
C SER A 919 16.42 -26.41 9.96
N PHE A 920 16.03 -25.78 11.05
CA PHE A 920 14.70 -25.94 11.67
C PHE A 920 13.83 -24.72 11.38
N GLU A 921 12.52 -24.91 11.13
CA GLU A 921 11.59 -23.79 10.87
C GLU A 921 11.34 -22.93 12.12
N ALA A 922 11.53 -23.51 13.31
CA ALA A 922 11.42 -22.81 14.59
C ALA A 922 12.40 -23.40 15.61
N GLU A 923 12.94 -22.56 16.49
CA GLU A 923 13.97 -22.93 17.47
C GLU A 923 13.55 -24.10 18.38
N TRP A 924 12.26 -24.17 18.77
CA TRP A 924 11.74 -25.22 19.63
C TRP A 924 11.69 -26.61 18.98
N GLN A 925 11.71 -26.69 17.64
CA GLN A 925 11.67 -27.98 16.93
C GLN A 925 12.98 -28.75 17.07
N SER A 926 14.12 -28.05 17.17
CA SER A 926 15.44 -28.67 17.33
C SER A 926 15.54 -29.58 18.56
N PRO A 927 15.26 -29.10 19.80
CA PRO A 927 15.35 -29.95 20.99
C PRO A 927 14.34 -31.09 20.97
N GLN A 928 13.15 -30.91 20.39
CA GLN A 928 12.14 -31.97 20.27
C GLN A 928 12.61 -33.09 19.34
N GLN A 929 13.07 -32.76 18.12
CA GLN A 929 13.58 -33.75 17.18
C GLN A 929 14.82 -34.46 17.73
N LYS A 930 15.65 -33.78 18.53
CA LYS A 930 16.85 -34.35 19.15
C LYS A 930 16.50 -35.40 20.19
N ALA A 931 15.46 -35.15 20.97
CA ALA A 931 14.91 -36.14 21.91
C ALA A 931 14.35 -37.36 21.17
N GLU A 932 13.66 -37.17 20.04
CA GLU A 932 13.17 -38.27 19.21
C GLU A 932 14.30 -39.08 18.55
N ALA A 933 15.40 -38.44 18.11
CA ALA A 933 16.59 -39.12 17.58
C ALA A 933 17.24 -40.01 18.65
N ARG A 934 17.41 -39.46 19.85
CA ARG A 934 17.93 -40.20 21.00
C ARG A 934 17.09 -41.44 21.28
N ALA A 935 15.77 -41.29 21.36
CA ALA A 935 14.87 -42.42 21.59
C ALA A 935 14.96 -43.47 20.48
N ALA A 936 15.12 -43.06 19.22
CA ALA A 936 15.29 -43.99 18.11
C ALA A 936 16.61 -44.78 18.18
N LEU A 937 17.72 -44.12 18.53
CA LEU A 937 19.02 -44.77 18.73
C LEU A 937 19.04 -45.69 19.94
N GLU A 938 18.39 -45.32 21.04
CA GLU A 938 18.19 -46.19 22.21
C GLU A 938 17.47 -47.49 21.85
N ARG A 939 16.38 -47.40 21.06
CA ARG A 939 15.64 -48.57 20.57
C ARG A 939 16.47 -49.42 19.61
N PHE A 940 17.18 -48.78 18.68
CA PHE A 940 18.09 -49.48 17.76
C PHE A 940 19.14 -50.28 18.54
N LEU A 941 19.79 -49.69 19.54
CA LEU A 941 20.80 -50.37 20.34
C LEU A 941 20.22 -51.56 21.11
N ALA A 942 19.05 -51.41 21.73
CA ALA A 942 18.36 -52.51 22.41
C ALA A 942 18.03 -53.66 21.44
N TRP A 943 17.56 -53.33 20.24
CA TRP A 943 17.27 -54.31 19.18
C TRP A 943 18.52 -55.00 18.65
N HIS A 944 19.61 -54.25 18.44
CA HIS A 944 20.86 -54.72 17.86
C HIS A 944 21.55 -55.79 18.72
N VAL A 945 21.44 -55.68 20.06
CA VAL A 945 22.03 -56.62 21.02
C VAL A 945 21.10 -57.75 21.44
N THR A 946 19.83 -57.72 21.02
CA THR A 946 18.88 -58.79 21.33
C THR A 946 19.20 -60.02 20.49
N ASP A 947 19.31 -61.19 21.13
CA ASP A 947 19.49 -62.45 20.41
C ASP A 947 18.16 -62.85 19.73
N ARG A 948 18.22 -63.05 18.41
CA ARG A 948 17.07 -63.38 17.56
C ARG A 948 17.22 -64.73 16.86
N GLY A 949 18.22 -65.52 17.25
CA GLY A 949 18.52 -66.79 16.58
C GLY A 949 19.04 -66.62 15.15
N ARG A 950 19.54 -65.43 14.81
CA ARG A 950 20.12 -65.06 13.51
C ARG A 950 21.47 -64.39 13.74
N LEU A 951 22.45 -64.74 12.92
CA LEU A 951 23.79 -64.17 12.96
C LEU A 951 23.93 -63.08 11.89
N LEU A 952 24.58 -61.97 12.24
CA LEU A 952 24.91 -60.91 11.28
C LEU A 952 25.90 -61.45 10.23
N HIS A 953 25.52 -61.44 8.96
CA HIS A 953 26.39 -61.81 7.84
C HIS A 953 27.10 -60.60 7.25
N SER A 954 26.34 -59.54 6.94
CA SER A 954 26.85 -58.31 6.36
C SER A 954 25.93 -57.11 6.65
N SER A 955 26.47 -55.89 6.46
CA SER A 955 25.74 -54.63 6.60
C SER A 955 26.11 -53.71 5.43
N GLU A 956 25.14 -52.92 4.94
CA GLU A 956 25.21 -52.11 3.72
C GLU A 956 25.76 -52.87 2.52
N GLN A 957 25.23 -54.06 2.32
CA GLN A 957 25.66 -54.87 1.19
C GLN A 957 24.99 -54.38 -0.09
N GLU A 958 25.79 -53.73 -0.94
CA GLU A 958 25.36 -53.38 -2.29
C GLU A 958 25.07 -54.63 -3.13
N PHE A 959 24.01 -54.55 -3.94
CA PHE A 959 23.67 -55.56 -4.92
C PHE A 959 23.34 -54.94 -6.28
N ASP A 960 23.61 -55.72 -7.33
CA ASP A 960 23.34 -55.37 -8.72
C ASP A 960 22.96 -56.66 -9.45
N VAL A 961 21.65 -56.90 -9.55
CA VAL A 961 21.08 -58.12 -10.13
C VAL A 961 20.36 -57.79 -11.43
N ARG A 962 20.47 -58.70 -12.39
CA ARG A 962 19.70 -58.65 -13.64
C ARG A 962 18.52 -59.61 -13.50
N ILE A 963 17.34 -59.12 -13.83
CA ILE A 963 16.11 -59.87 -13.73
C ILE A 963 15.42 -59.76 -15.07
N ASP A 964 15.30 -60.89 -15.77
CA ASP A 964 14.55 -60.98 -17.01
C ASP A 964 13.12 -61.37 -16.66
N VAL A 965 12.15 -60.49 -16.98
CA VAL A 965 10.74 -60.72 -16.68
C VAL A 965 9.90 -60.46 -17.91
N GLU A 966 9.19 -61.49 -18.38
CA GLU A 966 8.45 -61.44 -19.66
C GLU A 966 9.37 -60.95 -20.79
N ASP A 967 9.02 -59.83 -21.46
CA ASP A 967 9.81 -59.23 -22.54
C ASP A 967 10.76 -58.11 -22.06
N PHE A 968 10.88 -57.89 -20.74
CA PHE A 968 11.65 -56.77 -20.17
C PHE A 968 12.93 -57.23 -19.48
N GLN A 969 14.04 -56.55 -19.79
CA GLN A 969 15.30 -56.69 -19.06
C GLN A 969 15.39 -55.63 -17.97
N LEU A 970 15.36 -56.04 -16.70
CA LEU A 970 15.49 -55.16 -15.55
C LEU A 970 16.87 -55.30 -14.93
N ARG A 971 17.43 -54.17 -14.48
CA ARG A 971 18.62 -54.15 -13.63
C ARG A 971 18.25 -53.53 -12.30
N ILE A 972 18.21 -54.33 -11.24
CA ILE A 972 17.87 -53.83 -9.91
C ILE A 972 19.16 -53.58 -9.13
N ARG A 973 19.34 -52.33 -8.69
CA ARG A 973 20.45 -51.92 -7.82
C ARG A 973 19.94 -51.40 -6.49
N GLY A 974 20.63 -51.76 -5.42
CA GLY A 974 20.31 -51.28 -4.09
C GLY A 974 21.39 -51.67 -3.09
N SER A 975 21.11 -51.36 -1.83
CA SER A 975 21.88 -51.82 -0.67
C SER A 975 20.92 -52.54 0.27
N PHE A 976 21.38 -53.61 0.90
CA PHE A 976 20.73 -54.19 2.06
C PHE A 976 21.34 -53.53 3.31
N ASP A 977 20.54 -52.84 4.12
CA ASP A 977 21.06 -52.20 5.34
C ASP A 977 21.73 -53.24 6.27
N ARG A 978 21.08 -54.40 6.43
CA ARG A 978 21.60 -55.52 7.21
C ARG A 978 21.11 -56.87 6.68
N VAL A 979 22.03 -57.83 6.60
CA VAL A 979 21.78 -59.21 6.18
C VAL A 979 22.13 -60.15 7.33
N GLU A 980 21.21 -61.04 7.68
CA GLU A 980 21.40 -62.04 8.72
C GLU A 980 21.16 -63.45 8.18
N THR A 981 21.75 -64.45 8.82
CA THR A 981 21.57 -65.88 8.48
C THR A 981 21.21 -66.70 9.71
N ASP A 982 20.31 -67.67 9.55
CA ASP A 982 19.99 -68.63 10.61
C ASP A 982 20.89 -69.89 10.57
N GLU A 983 20.66 -70.83 11.49
CA GLU A 983 21.40 -72.11 11.56
C GLU A 983 21.16 -73.02 10.34
N ALA A 984 20.07 -72.80 9.59
CA ALA A 984 19.75 -73.53 8.36
C ALA A 984 20.40 -72.89 7.10
N GLY A 985 21.05 -71.73 7.26
CA GLY A 985 21.69 -70.99 6.17
C GLY A 985 20.74 -70.13 5.34
N LEU A 986 19.50 -69.93 5.80
CA LEU A 986 18.52 -69.05 5.16
C LEU A 986 18.88 -67.58 5.39
N VAL A 987 18.70 -66.77 4.35
CA VAL A 987 19.10 -65.35 4.35
C VAL A 987 17.93 -64.44 4.70
N TYR A 988 18.08 -63.60 5.72
CA TYR A 988 17.11 -62.60 6.15
C TYR A 988 17.62 -61.20 5.84
N VAL A 989 16.80 -60.40 5.14
CA VAL A 989 17.13 -59.00 4.84
C VAL A 989 16.39 -58.08 5.80
N VAL A 990 17.12 -57.16 6.43
CA VAL A 990 16.59 -56.15 7.34
C VAL A 990 16.82 -54.76 6.75
N ASP A 991 15.77 -53.94 6.73
CA ASP A 991 15.82 -52.53 6.25
C ASP A 991 15.27 -51.61 7.36
N PHE A 992 16.07 -50.61 7.75
CA PHE A 992 15.75 -49.69 8.82
C PHE A 992 14.92 -48.51 8.30
N LYS A 993 13.76 -48.29 8.91
CA LYS A 993 12.87 -47.18 8.61
C LYS A 993 12.83 -46.17 9.76
N THR A 994 12.93 -44.89 9.42
CA THR A 994 12.77 -43.76 10.35
C THR A 994 11.41 -43.07 10.22
N GLY A 995 10.46 -43.68 9.50
CA GLY A 995 9.07 -43.22 9.41
C GLY A 995 8.26 -43.57 10.66
N LYS A 996 7.13 -42.87 10.88
CA LYS A 996 6.18 -43.17 11.97
C LYS A 996 5.06 -44.14 11.55
N ASN A 997 4.88 -44.37 10.25
CA ASN A 997 3.82 -45.21 9.72
C ASN A 997 4.33 -46.65 9.53
N VAL A 998 3.91 -47.55 10.44
CA VAL A 998 4.24 -48.98 10.37
C VAL A 998 3.16 -49.71 9.55
N PRO A 999 3.51 -50.44 8.47
CA PRO A 999 2.58 -51.27 7.72
C PRO A 999 1.90 -52.30 8.61
N THR A 1000 0.63 -52.60 8.32
CA THR A 1000 -0.06 -53.75 8.95
C THR A 1000 0.56 -55.07 8.50
N LYS A 1001 0.31 -56.15 9.25
CA LYS A 1001 0.85 -57.48 8.90
C LYS A 1001 0.51 -57.90 7.45
N ASN A 1002 -0.71 -57.64 6.99
CA ASN A 1002 -1.10 -57.98 5.61
C ASN A 1002 -0.41 -57.07 4.57
N GLU A 1003 -0.25 -55.78 4.85
CA GLU A 1003 0.45 -54.84 3.97
C GLU A 1003 1.96 -55.17 3.87
N ALA A 1004 2.58 -55.63 4.96
CA ALA A 1004 3.96 -56.08 4.98
C ALA A 1004 4.18 -57.31 4.09
N GLN A 1005 3.23 -58.25 4.09
CA GLN A 1005 3.29 -59.46 3.26
C GLN A 1005 3.20 -59.15 1.76
N GLU A 1006 2.57 -58.04 1.37
CA GLU A 1006 2.47 -57.58 -0.02
C GLU A 1006 3.48 -56.46 -0.38
N HIS A 1007 4.44 -56.15 0.51
CA HIS A 1007 5.32 -54.99 0.37
C HIS A 1007 6.32 -55.16 -0.80
N PRO A 1008 6.29 -54.29 -1.83
CA PRO A 1008 7.13 -54.46 -3.03
C PRO A 1008 8.63 -54.41 -2.75
N GLN A 1009 9.08 -53.50 -1.88
CA GLN A 1009 10.51 -53.35 -1.56
C GLN A 1009 11.09 -54.62 -0.93
N LEU A 1010 10.36 -55.24 0.01
CA LEU A 1010 10.78 -56.46 0.69
C LEU A 1010 10.81 -57.63 -0.30
N ALA A 1011 9.81 -57.73 -1.18
CA ALA A 1011 9.76 -58.78 -2.18
C ALA A 1011 10.92 -58.67 -3.19
N VAL A 1012 11.32 -57.45 -3.57
CA VAL A 1012 12.50 -57.20 -4.41
C VAL A 1012 13.78 -57.63 -3.71
N TYR A 1013 13.91 -57.39 -2.40
CA TYR A 1013 15.09 -57.84 -1.65
C TYR A 1013 15.19 -59.36 -1.60
N GLN A 1014 14.09 -60.06 -1.33
CA GLN A 1014 14.05 -61.53 -1.35
C GLN A 1014 14.35 -62.07 -2.76
N LEU A 1015 13.84 -61.42 -3.80
CA LEU A 1015 14.15 -61.74 -5.18
C LEU A 1015 15.65 -61.54 -5.50
N ALA A 1016 16.25 -60.44 -5.03
CA ALA A 1016 17.68 -60.21 -5.21
C ALA A 1016 18.53 -61.28 -4.51
N VAL A 1017 18.16 -61.73 -3.30
CA VAL A 1017 18.80 -62.86 -2.62
C VAL A 1017 18.74 -64.13 -3.48
N ARG A 1018 17.57 -64.43 -4.06
CA ARG A 1018 17.38 -65.59 -4.96
C ARG A 1018 18.29 -65.55 -6.19
N GLU A 1019 18.47 -64.37 -6.77
CA GLU A 1019 19.36 -64.15 -7.92
C GLU A 1019 20.86 -64.07 -7.53
N GLY A 1020 21.21 -64.41 -6.29
CA GLY A 1020 22.60 -64.49 -5.84
C GLY A 1020 23.21 -63.15 -5.44
N ALA A 1021 22.39 -62.18 -5.01
CA ALA A 1021 22.88 -60.90 -4.50
C ALA A 1021 23.80 -61.05 -3.28
N VAL A 1022 23.66 -62.14 -2.50
CA VAL A 1022 24.46 -62.40 -1.29
C VAL A 1022 25.50 -63.49 -1.51
N LYS A 1023 26.78 -63.10 -1.44
CA LYS A 1023 27.90 -64.02 -1.65
C LYS A 1023 28.21 -64.79 -0.36
N GLY A 1024 28.51 -66.08 -0.51
CA GLY A 1024 29.02 -66.94 0.56
C GLY A 1024 27.95 -67.60 1.44
N VAL A 1025 26.67 -67.51 1.07
CA VAL A 1025 25.52 -68.09 1.78
C VAL A 1025 24.53 -68.72 0.77
N SER A 1026 23.45 -69.32 1.25
CA SER A 1026 22.39 -69.86 0.37
C SER A 1026 21.70 -68.74 -0.43
N ASN A 1027 21.21 -69.07 -1.63
CA ASN A 1027 20.32 -68.20 -2.39
C ASN A 1027 18.84 -68.35 -1.94
N GLU A 1028 18.60 -69.06 -0.84
CA GLU A 1028 17.27 -69.21 -0.24
C GLU A 1028 17.00 -68.10 0.77
N SER A 1029 15.92 -67.34 0.53
CA SER A 1029 15.46 -66.28 1.43
C SER A 1029 14.69 -66.88 2.61
N GLY A 1030 15.05 -66.53 3.83
CA GLY A 1030 14.28 -66.79 5.05
C GLY A 1030 13.15 -65.77 5.28
N GLY A 1031 13.14 -64.67 4.52
CA GLY A 1031 12.20 -63.57 4.61
C GLY A 1031 12.89 -62.21 4.64
N ALA A 1032 12.11 -61.14 4.67
CA ALA A 1032 12.63 -59.78 4.82
C ALA A 1032 11.79 -58.96 5.80
N GLU A 1033 12.40 -58.04 6.53
CA GLU A 1033 11.73 -57.26 7.58
C GLU A 1033 12.08 -55.77 7.52
N LEU A 1034 11.09 -54.92 7.77
CA LEU A 1034 11.26 -53.48 8.00
C LEU A 1034 11.29 -53.22 9.51
N VAL A 1035 12.28 -52.45 9.98
CA VAL A 1035 12.45 -52.12 11.40
C VAL A 1035 12.25 -50.63 11.62
N PHE A 1036 11.20 -50.23 12.33
CA PHE A 1036 10.81 -48.83 12.50
C PHE A 1036 11.40 -48.23 13.77
N LEU A 1037 12.52 -47.51 13.64
CA LEU A 1037 13.32 -47.04 14.79
C LEU A 1037 12.59 -46.01 15.68
N ARG A 1038 11.65 -45.25 15.12
CA ARG A 1038 10.89 -44.23 15.87
C ARG A 1038 9.70 -44.78 16.64
N GLU A 1039 9.23 -45.98 16.31
CA GLU A 1039 8.01 -46.56 16.86
C GLU A 1039 8.36 -47.74 17.76
N GLY A 1040 8.06 -47.63 19.05
CA GLY A 1040 8.30 -48.69 20.02
C GLY A 1040 7.12 -49.66 20.14
N ASP A 1041 7.41 -50.93 20.34
CA ASP A 1041 6.45 -51.94 20.79
C ASP A 1041 6.27 -51.90 22.32
N ALA A 1042 5.47 -52.84 22.86
CA ALA A 1042 5.21 -52.93 24.31
C ALA A 1042 6.44 -53.31 25.14
N ALA A 1043 7.49 -53.86 24.52
CA ALA A 1043 8.75 -54.22 25.16
C ALA A 1043 9.82 -53.12 25.03
N GLY A 1044 9.50 -52.00 24.38
CA GLY A 1044 10.43 -50.90 24.14
C GLY A 1044 11.40 -51.15 22.97
N LEU A 1045 11.19 -52.21 22.19
CA LEU A 1045 11.92 -52.51 20.96
C LEU A 1045 11.28 -51.80 19.76
N PRO A 1046 12.00 -51.56 18.66
CA PRO A 1046 11.41 -51.00 17.45
C PRO A 1046 10.36 -51.96 16.88
N LYS A 1047 9.21 -51.44 16.46
CA LYS A 1047 8.18 -52.23 15.76
C LYS A 1047 8.76 -52.77 14.45
N THR A 1048 8.46 -54.04 14.17
CA THR A 1048 8.88 -54.71 12.93
C THR A 1048 7.69 -55.06 12.06
N ALA A 1049 7.90 -55.04 10.74
CA ALA A 1049 6.95 -55.51 9.74
C ALA A 1049 7.66 -56.54 8.84
N ASP A 1050 7.33 -57.81 9.02
CA ASP A 1050 7.97 -58.93 8.33
C ASP A 1050 7.15 -59.43 7.13
N GLN A 1051 7.87 -59.82 6.08
CA GLN A 1051 7.37 -60.56 4.92
C GLN A 1051 7.94 -61.97 4.96
N SER A 1052 7.06 -62.96 4.88
CA SER A 1052 7.43 -64.37 4.86
C SER A 1052 8.13 -64.73 3.55
N PRO A 1053 8.93 -65.81 3.53
CA PRO A 1053 9.64 -66.24 2.32
C PRO A 1053 8.68 -66.51 1.17
N ALA A 1054 9.01 -65.99 -0.01
CA ALA A 1054 8.23 -66.22 -1.22
C ALA A 1054 8.29 -67.70 -1.65
N PRO A 1055 7.21 -68.27 -2.24
CA PRO A 1055 7.21 -69.66 -2.70
C PRO A 1055 8.31 -69.92 -3.75
N GLU A 1056 8.95 -71.10 -3.66
CA GLU A 1056 10.06 -71.51 -4.52
C GLU A 1056 9.62 -71.77 -5.98
N GLY A 1057 10.33 -71.16 -6.95
CA GLY A 1057 10.19 -71.43 -8.38
C GLY A 1057 10.51 -70.21 -9.27
N PRO A 1058 11.34 -70.33 -10.33
CA PRO A 1058 11.57 -69.25 -11.29
C PRO A 1058 10.40 -69.08 -12.27
N GLY A 1059 10.03 -67.83 -12.57
CA GLY A 1059 9.28 -67.47 -13.78
C GLY A 1059 7.77 -67.22 -13.67
N ASP A 1060 7.17 -67.15 -12.47
CA ASP A 1060 5.75 -66.74 -12.36
C ASP A 1060 5.36 -66.18 -10.97
N THR A 1061 6.32 -65.60 -10.22
CA THR A 1061 6.05 -65.07 -8.88
C THR A 1061 5.22 -63.77 -8.94
N PRO A 1062 4.43 -63.45 -7.90
CA PRO A 1062 3.65 -62.21 -7.85
C PRO A 1062 4.49 -60.94 -8.00
N ILE A 1063 5.75 -60.95 -7.56
CA ILE A 1063 6.66 -59.79 -7.66
C ILE A 1063 7.20 -59.61 -9.07
N GLU A 1064 7.56 -60.70 -9.77
CA GLU A 1064 7.97 -60.66 -11.18
C GLU A 1064 6.82 -60.07 -12.04
N LYS A 1065 5.59 -60.55 -11.88
CA LYS A 1065 4.41 -59.97 -12.57
C LYS A 1065 4.19 -58.48 -12.28
N LYS A 1066 4.50 -58.04 -11.05
CA LYS A 1066 4.40 -56.63 -10.66
C LYS A 1066 5.52 -55.81 -11.32
N LEU A 1067 6.75 -56.33 -11.36
CA LEU A 1067 7.89 -55.71 -12.03
C LEU A 1067 7.68 -55.56 -13.55
N ALA A 1068 7.13 -56.56 -14.23
CA ALA A 1068 6.79 -56.47 -15.66
C ALA A 1068 5.79 -55.32 -15.93
N LYS A 1069 4.71 -55.23 -15.13
CA LYS A 1069 3.72 -54.15 -15.24
C LYS A 1069 4.32 -52.77 -14.99
N MET A 1070 5.27 -52.66 -14.08
CA MET A 1070 5.97 -51.40 -13.80
C MET A 1070 6.92 -51.02 -14.94
N ALA A 1071 7.67 -51.99 -15.46
CA ALA A 1071 8.57 -51.78 -16.59
C ALA A 1071 7.80 -51.28 -17.81
N ALA A 1072 6.68 -51.92 -18.14
CA ALA A 1072 5.77 -51.48 -19.20
C ALA A 1072 5.31 -50.02 -18.98
N ARG A 1073 4.84 -49.67 -17.78
CA ARG A 1073 4.41 -48.28 -17.48
C ARG A 1073 5.50 -47.24 -17.67
N VAL A 1074 6.74 -47.55 -17.30
CA VAL A 1074 7.87 -46.62 -17.41
C VAL A 1074 8.31 -46.47 -18.86
N LEU A 1075 8.40 -47.57 -19.61
CA LEU A 1075 8.85 -47.57 -21.01
C LEU A 1075 7.78 -47.05 -21.97
N ASP A 1076 6.50 -47.28 -21.67
CA ASP A 1076 5.35 -46.71 -22.41
C ASP A 1076 5.04 -45.25 -22.00
N GLU A 1077 5.82 -44.68 -21.07
CA GLU A 1077 5.66 -43.31 -20.54
C GLU A 1077 4.27 -43.02 -19.94
N ASN A 1078 3.61 -44.06 -19.44
CA ASN A 1078 2.26 -43.97 -18.90
C ASN A 1078 2.29 -43.69 -17.38
N PHE A 1079 2.53 -42.43 -17.03
CA PHE A 1079 2.63 -41.99 -15.64
C PHE A 1079 1.29 -41.53 -15.05
N ALA A 1080 0.32 -42.43 -14.98
CA ALA A 1080 -0.97 -42.11 -14.38
C ALA A 1080 -0.86 -41.92 -12.85
N ALA A 1081 -1.78 -41.11 -12.29
CA ALA A 1081 -1.88 -40.90 -10.85
C ALA A 1081 -2.65 -42.06 -10.19
N TYR A 1082 -2.06 -42.69 -9.18
CA TYR A 1082 -2.65 -43.79 -8.40
C TYR A 1082 -2.59 -43.53 -6.88
N GLY A 1083 -3.38 -44.28 -6.11
CA GLY A 1083 -3.38 -44.24 -4.64
C GLY A 1083 -4.21 -43.11 -3.98
N GLU A 1084 -4.77 -43.39 -2.80
CA GLU A 1084 -5.49 -42.39 -1.97
C GLU A 1084 -4.76 -42.10 -0.63
N LYS A 1085 -4.07 -43.10 -0.08
CA LYS A 1085 -3.51 -43.06 1.30
C LYS A 1085 -2.45 -41.96 1.52
N GLN A 1086 -1.62 -41.64 0.52
CA GLN A 1086 -0.51 -40.68 0.65
C GLN A 1086 -0.78 -39.31 0.00
N CYS A 1087 -1.98 -39.09 -0.53
CA CYS A 1087 -2.31 -37.86 -1.24
C CYS A 1087 -2.39 -36.63 -0.34
N GLY A 1088 -2.71 -36.80 0.95
CA GLY A 1088 -2.85 -35.69 1.90
C GLY A 1088 -1.55 -34.93 2.18
N THR A 1089 -0.40 -35.61 2.06
CA THR A 1089 0.95 -35.06 2.31
C THR A 1089 1.81 -34.98 1.05
N CYS A 1090 1.24 -35.28 -0.12
CA CYS A 1090 1.95 -35.22 -1.39
C CYS A 1090 2.17 -33.77 -1.84
N VAL A 1091 3.44 -33.39 -2.06
CA VAL A 1091 3.83 -32.04 -2.51
C VAL A 1091 3.28 -31.71 -3.90
N PHE A 1092 3.04 -32.72 -4.74
CA PHE A 1092 2.50 -32.58 -6.10
C PHE A 1092 0.96 -32.53 -6.16
N ARG A 1093 0.28 -32.40 -5.01
CA ARG A 1093 -1.19 -32.37 -4.96
C ARG A 1093 -1.79 -31.31 -5.90
N LYS A 1094 -1.17 -30.13 -5.98
CA LYS A 1094 -1.62 -29.02 -6.83
C LYS A 1094 -1.50 -29.27 -8.33
N CYS A 1095 -0.67 -30.23 -8.76
CA CYS A 1095 -0.51 -30.61 -10.17
C CYS A 1095 -1.01 -32.03 -10.48
N CYS A 1096 -1.66 -32.69 -9.52
CA CYS A 1096 -2.17 -34.05 -9.69
C CYS A 1096 -3.60 -34.01 -10.27
N PRO A 1097 -3.87 -34.72 -11.39
CA PRO A 1097 -5.18 -34.69 -12.05
C PRO A 1097 -6.30 -35.36 -11.25
N LYS A 1098 -5.95 -36.20 -10.26
CA LYS A 1098 -6.94 -36.82 -9.34
C LYS A 1098 -7.39 -35.89 -8.22
N GLN A 1099 -6.68 -34.78 -7.97
CA GLN A 1099 -6.94 -33.88 -6.86
C GLN A 1099 -7.76 -32.67 -7.32
N PRO A 1100 -8.72 -32.17 -6.51
CA PRO A 1100 -9.54 -31.01 -6.89
C PRO A 1100 -8.72 -29.79 -7.32
N GLU A 1101 -7.57 -29.56 -6.68
CA GLU A 1101 -6.68 -28.43 -6.96
C GLU A 1101 -5.94 -28.58 -8.31
N GLY A 1102 -5.58 -29.82 -8.68
CA GLY A 1102 -4.84 -30.11 -9.92
C GLY A 1102 -5.73 -30.43 -11.12
N LYS A 1103 -7.04 -30.64 -10.93
CA LYS A 1103 -8.01 -30.87 -12.01
C LYS A 1103 -8.08 -29.75 -13.04
N GLN A 1104 -7.65 -28.54 -12.70
CA GLN A 1104 -7.68 -27.38 -13.60
C GLN A 1104 -6.47 -27.31 -14.56
N LEU A 1105 -5.47 -28.19 -14.38
CA LEU A 1105 -4.26 -28.26 -15.21
C LEU A 1105 -4.38 -29.27 -16.36
N LEU A 1106 -5.48 -30.05 -16.37
CA LEU A 1106 -5.97 -30.80 -17.53
C LEU A 1106 -7.14 -30.02 -18.14
#